data_AF-D0TTJ9-F1
#
_entry.id   AF-D0TTJ9-F1
#
_cell.length_a   1.000
_cell.length_b   1.000
_cell.length_c   1.000
_cell.angle_alpha   90.00
_cell.angle_beta   90.00
_cell.angle_gamma   90.00
#
_symmetry.space_group_name_H-M   'P 1'
#
loop_
_entity.id
_entity.type
_entity.pdbx_description
1 polymer ?
#
loop_
_entity_poly.entity_id
_entity_poly.type
_entity_poly.pdbx_seq_one_letter_code
_entity_poly.pdbx_strand_id
1 'polypeptide(L)'
;MRKSILLFVLFTLTSIPLLLFAQGGYQVTGHIISAEDNQPMIGVSVLEKGTTNGVITDMNGNYSITVTKSPATLQFSYVGMKTVDKQVTASTRINLTMENDAQMVDEVVVVAYGVRKKGTIAGSVSTVRAEKMENVPAASFDQALQGQAPGLMVMSGSGEPSVAASFQIRGINSLSSGTSPLFILDGVPVSSGDFNTLNPSDIESISVLKDASSTSIYGARAANGVVVITTKRGLALDKAKVTFRTQLGISQLAQDKWNQMNTEERILFEKEVGLDKGKDYDLLRKTDINWLDVVFNDKAMLQNYEVSVNRATDRLNYYVSGNFFDQDGIAQGSGFRRYNMRANADVKASNWLKVGTTSTVSYEDIEQAQTGEYTSVTPISASHFMMPYWNPYNEDGSIASTKDDSWTGTNQNPLDWMRNNPVSYKKYKVLSTLYAEVNPIKGLTIKSQFAADYAHMTAFRQSFPSFSTNNGSGNAGRSSNDRLSLTITNTANYMFTLREKHSFNFLLGQEGVDAQSEGFSISMRGQNNDLLTNISNGTLAASWSDTAAGTLYSYSYLSFFGRGEYNYDGRYYVDFSLRTDASSRFGKDNRWGAFWSVGLMWNLKKEKFLNECKWLTTTRLALSTGTSGNSDIGYYAWQSLVKGGMDYMGETGIYPAQSGNPDLSWEKTWTTNLALHLGFWNRINLDVELYNKKTTDMLMDVPQSYAVNGSGSRWDNIGAMVNRGVEVMVNGDVIRTKDFSWNLSANFSYNKNKITELYNGVDEYEIASTNLKYVVGRSSTEFYINRYAGVNPANGDALWYTKDGEITTEFRDSDKVMTGKSFVAPWQGGFGTTLTWKGISLAAQFSWVADRWVFNNDRYLDEGNGLFETYNQSRRLLYDRWKKPGDVTDIPRYGVTPQMDSRFLEDASFLRLKNLMLSYNFPQALLKKTNFLTHLRVFVQGQNLLTFTKFSGLDPEGVSNMYQAQYPSTRQFTFGLEVSF
;
A
#
# COMPACT_ATOMS: atom_id res chain seq x y z
N MET A 1 32.79 40.09 -67.23
CA MET A 1 32.06 40.18 -65.94
C MET A 1 32.36 39.02 -64.96
N ARG A 2 33.57 38.44 -64.96
CA ARG A 2 34.00 37.44 -63.94
C ARG A 2 35.21 37.88 -63.09
N LYS A 3 35.83 39.03 -63.37
CA LYS A 3 36.95 39.58 -62.60
C LYS A 3 36.56 40.69 -61.61
N SER A 4 35.37 41.30 -61.76
CA SER A 4 34.89 42.39 -60.89
C SER A 4 34.15 41.90 -59.64
N ILE A 5 33.68 40.65 -59.61
CA ILE A 5 32.98 40.06 -58.46
C ILE A 5 33.98 39.47 -57.44
N LEU A 6 35.13 38.95 -57.91
CA LEU A 6 36.18 38.44 -57.02
C LEU A 6 36.92 39.55 -56.26
N LEU A 7 37.05 40.75 -56.83
CA LEU A 7 37.64 41.89 -56.11
C LEU A 7 36.69 42.49 -55.06
N PHE A 8 35.37 42.43 -55.28
CA PHE A 8 34.40 42.90 -54.30
C PHE A 8 34.28 41.93 -53.11
N VAL A 9 34.36 40.61 -53.37
CA VAL A 9 34.39 39.57 -52.32
C VAL A 9 35.70 39.61 -51.51
N LEU A 10 36.84 39.93 -52.13
CA LEU A 10 38.13 40.05 -51.44
C LEU A 10 38.24 41.33 -50.59
N PHE A 11 37.59 42.44 -50.98
CA PHE A 11 37.55 43.68 -50.20
C PHE A 11 36.56 43.61 -49.02
N THR A 12 35.47 42.83 -49.14
CA THR A 12 34.56 42.56 -48.01
C THR A 12 35.08 41.51 -47.01
N LEU A 13 35.98 40.61 -47.43
CA LEU A 13 36.59 39.60 -46.55
C LEU A 13 37.82 40.11 -45.78
N THR A 14 38.40 41.24 -46.17
CA THR A 14 39.61 41.81 -45.53
C THR A 14 39.33 43.02 -44.64
N SER A 15 38.08 43.46 -44.54
CA SER A 15 37.63 44.60 -43.70
C SER A 15 36.87 44.19 -42.43
N ILE A 16 36.80 42.89 -42.09
CA ILE A 16 36.19 42.36 -40.85
C ILE A 16 37.23 41.60 -40.00
N PRO A 17 38.38 42.21 -39.66
CA PRO A 17 38.94 41.95 -38.35
C PRO A 17 39.56 43.20 -37.70
N LEU A 18 38.84 44.32 -37.58
CA LEU A 18 39.33 45.50 -36.85
C LEU A 18 38.27 46.25 -36.01
N LEU A 19 37.12 45.64 -35.70
CA LEU A 19 36.10 46.19 -34.78
C LEU A 19 35.81 45.33 -33.53
N LEU A 20 36.75 44.49 -33.12
CA LEU A 20 36.65 43.67 -31.90
C LEU A 20 37.77 43.98 -30.89
N PHE A 21 37.94 45.25 -30.54
CA PHE A 21 38.68 45.64 -29.33
C PHE A 21 38.01 46.84 -28.67
N ALA A 22 36.80 46.63 -28.15
CA ALA A 22 36.21 47.44 -27.08
C ALA A 22 34.93 46.75 -26.55
N GLN A 23 35.07 45.60 -25.88
CA GLN A 23 34.11 45.20 -24.86
C GLN A 23 34.83 45.30 -23.52
N GLY A 24 34.69 46.45 -22.87
CA GLY A 24 35.19 46.70 -21.53
C GLY A 24 34.45 45.84 -20.51
N GLY A 25 34.86 44.58 -20.40
CA GLY A 25 34.58 43.74 -19.24
C GLY A 25 35.81 43.67 -18.34
N TYR A 26 35.60 43.54 -17.03
CA TYR A 26 36.67 43.25 -16.09
C TYR A 26 36.58 41.79 -15.66
N GLN A 27 37.72 41.17 -15.42
CA GLN A 27 37.81 39.77 -15.02
C GLN A 27 37.74 39.67 -13.49
N VAL A 28 36.83 38.84 -12.99
CA VAL A 28 36.72 38.46 -11.58
C VAL A 28 37.26 37.05 -11.44
N THR A 29 38.25 36.86 -10.57
CA THR A 29 38.83 35.54 -10.28
C THR A 29 38.62 35.17 -8.82
N GLY A 30 38.72 33.90 -8.49
CA GLY A 30 38.53 33.46 -7.11
C GLY A 30 38.82 32.00 -6.88
N HIS A 31 38.81 31.60 -5.62
CA HIS A 31 39.04 30.24 -5.16
C HIS A 31 38.01 29.84 -4.10
N ILE A 32 37.34 28.71 -4.30
CA ILE A 32 36.23 28.27 -3.46
C ILE A 32 36.61 26.98 -2.72
N ILE A 33 36.41 26.98 -1.41
CA ILE A 33 36.67 25.84 -0.52
C ILE A 33 35.44 25.51 0.31
N SER A 34 35.32 24.26 0.74
CA SER A 34 34.26 23.82 1.63
C SER A 34 34.61 24.16 3.09
N ALA A 35 33.65 24.69 3.84
CA ALA A 35 33.81 24.94 5.28
C ALA A 35 34.04 23.65 6.10
N GLU A 36 33.63 22.50 5.55
CA GLU A 36 33.57 21.23 6.29
C GLU A 36 34.91 20.47 6.29
N ASP A 37 35.68 20.58 5.22
CA ASP A 37 36.93 19.83 5.03
C ASP A 37 38.10 20.67 4.51
N ASN A 38 37.89 21.98 4.33
CA ASN A 38 38.85 22.92 3.73
C ASN A 38 39.39 22.45 2.36
N GLN A 39 38.65 21.58 1.66
CA GLN A 39 39.05 21.11 0.34
C GLN A 39 38.53 22.07 -0.74
N PRO A 40 39.27 22.22 -1.86
CA PRO A 40 38.79 22.95 -3.02
C PRO A 40 37.49 22.38 -3.57
N MET A 41 36.52 23.25 -3.83
CA MET A 41 35.20 22.84 -4.33
C MET A 41 35.15 22.95 -5.84
N ILE A 42 35.10 21.81 -6.51
CA ILE A 42 34.88 21.69 -7.96
C ILE A 42 33.38 21.81 -8.30
N GLY A 43 33.06 22.54 -9.38
CA GLY A 43 31.71 22.60 -9.93
C GLY A 43 30.76 23.56 -9.21
N VAL A 44 31.25 24.50 -8.41
CA VAL A 44 30.45 25.60 -7.85
C VAL A 44 30.03 26.52 -8.99
N SER A 45 28.72 26.72 -9.15
CA SER A 45 28.19 27.62 -10.15
C SER A 45 28.38 29.07 -9.70
N VAL A 46 29.07 29.86 -10.52
CA VAL A 46 29.30 31.28 -10.31
C VAL A 46 28.59 32.04 -11.42
N LEU A 47 27.43 32.62 -11.11
CA LEU A 47 26.55 33.27 -12.08
C LEU A 47 26.44 34.77 -11.82
N GLU A 48 26.58 35.60 -12.85
CA GLU A 48 26.21 37.02 -12.78
C GLU A 48 24.68 37.15 -12.71
N LYS A 49 24.18 37.54 -11.54
CA LYS A 49 22.76 37.54 -11.18
C LYS A 49 21.95 38.44 -12.12
N GLY A 50 20.93 37.86 -12.76
CA GLY A 50 20.08 38.55 -13.73
C GLY A 50 20.58 38.45 -15.18
N THR A 51 21.61 37.64 -15.45
CA THR A 51 22.14 37.35 -16.79
C THR A 51 22.34 35.84 -16.98
N THR A 52 22.72 35.42 -18.19
CA THR A 52 23.17 34.04 -18.48
C THR A 52 24.69 33.88 -18.41
N ASN A 53 25.42 34.91 -17.98
CA ASN A 53 26.88 34.91 -17.89
C ASN A 53 27.31 34.18 -16.61
N GLY A 54 27.88 32.98 -16.74
CA GLY A 54 28.27 32.16 -15.60
C GLY A 54 29.38 31.18 -15.94
N VAL A 55 30.14 30.79 -14.92
CA VAL A 55 31.21 29.80 -15.01
C VAL A 55 31.12 28.82 -13.83
N ILE A 56 31.87 27.72 -13.89
CA ILE A 56 32.02 26.79 -12.78
C ILE A 56 33.45 26.79 -12.27
N THR A 57 33.64 26.46 -11.00
CA THR A 57 34.98 26.25 -10.44
C THR A 57 35.65 25.00 -11.00
N ASP A 58 36.97 25.09 -11.24
CA ASP A 58 37.82 24.01 -11.73
C ASP A 58 38.16 22.98 -10.64
N MET A 59 39.00 22.00 -10.99
CA MET A 59 39.44 20.92 -10.09
C MET A 59 40.20 21.39 -8.85
N ASN A 60 40.78 22.58 -8.90
CA ASN A 60 41.47 23.22 -7.80
C ASN A 60 40.58 24.30 -7.16
N GLY A 61 39.27 24.29 -7.38
CA GLY A 61 38.33 25.25 -6.82
C GLY A 61 38.45 26.67 -7.36
N ASN A 62 39.24 26.92 -8.41
CA ASN A 62 39.41 28.26 -8.97
C ASN A 62 38.33 28.57 -10.01
N TYR A 63 37.93 29.83 -10.12
CA TYR A 63 37.09 30.30 -11.20
C TYR A 63 37.58 31.63 -11.77
N SER A 64 37.17 31.92 -13.00
CA SER A 64 37.41 33.19 -13.68
C SER A 64 36.23 33.54 -14.56
N ILE A 65 35.58 34.68 -14.29
CA ILE A 65 34.40 35.16 -15.03
C ILE A 65 34.62 36.60 -15.48
N THR A 66 34.34 36.88 -16.75
CA THR A 66 34.41 38.24 -17.30
C THR A 66 33.04 38.89 -17.15
N VAL A 67 32.99 40.03 -16.47
CA VAL A 67 31.75 40.74 -16.17
C VAL A 67 31.75 42.10 -16.87
N THR A 68 30.64 42.47 -17.51
CA THR A 68 30.54 43.67 -18.34
C THR A 68 29.90 44.86 -17.63
N LYS A 69 29.26 44.65 -16.47
CA LYS A 69 28.64 45.70 -15.63
C LYS A 69 29.39 45.86 -14.31
N SER A 70 29.63 47.10 -13.87
CA SER A 70 30.22 47.41 -12.55
C SER A 70 29.33 48.39 -11.79
N PRO A 71 28.86 48.07 -10.57
CA PRO A 71 29.03 46.81 -9.86
C PRO A 71 28.09 45.72 -10.40
N ALA A 72 28.53 44.46 -10.37
CA ALA A 72 27.69 43.29 -10.63
C ALA A 72 27.57 42.43 -9.36
N THR A 73 26.60 41.52 -9.32
CA THR A 73 26.47 40.54 -8.22
C THR A 73 26.70 39.14 -8.77
N LEU A 74 27.71 38.46 -8.25
CA LEU A 74 27.93 37.04 -8.50
C LEU A 74 27.19 36.21 -7.45
N GLN A 75 26.39 35.27 -7.92
CA GLN A 75 25.73 34.26 -7.11
C GLN A 75 26.54 32.97 -7.18
N PHE A 76 26.91 32.45 -6.01
CA PHE A 76 27.63 31.20 -5.83
C PHE A 76 26.67 30.15 -5.31
N SER A 77 26.47 29.08 -6.07
CA SER A 77 25.57 27.99 -5.67
C SER A 77 26.22 26.62 -5.89
N TYR A 78 25.96 25.72 -4.95
CA TYR A 78 26.42 24.33 -5.00
C TYR A 78 25.41 23.46 -4.26
N VAL A 79 25.14 22.26 -4.77
CA VAL A 79 24.14 21.36 -4.19
C VAL A 79 24.55 21.00 -2.76
N GLY A 80 23.64 21.20 -1.80
CA GLY A 80 23.90 20.97 -0.37
C GLY A 80 24.58 22.11 0.37
N MET A 81 24.93 23.22 -0.30
CA MET A 81 25.54 24.40 0.33
C MET A 81 24.60 25.61 0.30
N LYS A 82 24.76 26.53 1.25
CA LYS A 82 24.03 27.80 1.21
C LYS A 82 24.47 28.62 0.00
N THR A 83 23.50 29.13 -0.76
CA THR A 83 23.75 30.09 -1.84
C THR A 83 24.30 31.39 -1.26
N VAL A 84 25.41 31.89 -1.81
CA VAL A 84 26.03 33.15 -1.37
C VAL A 84 26.02 34.15 -2.52
N ASP A 85 25.53 35.36 -2.27
CA ASP A 85 25.59 36.46 -3.24
C ASP A 85 26.71 37.43 -2.83
N LYS A 86 27.60 37.81 -3.77
CA LYS A 86 28.64 38.81 -3.55
C LYS A 86 28.67 39.86 -4.65
N GLN A 87 28.75 41.12 -4.26
CA GLN A 87 28.93 42.24 -5.18
C GLN A 87 30.41 42.31 -5.62
N VAL A 88 30.65 42.53 -6.90
CA VAL A 88 31.98 42.60 -7.54
C VAL A 88 32.18 43.90 -8.30
N THR A 89 33.41 44.40 -8.29
CA THR A 89 33.90 45.55 -9.07
C THR A 89 35.18 45.21 -9.83
N ALA A 90 35.66 46.10 -10.70
CA ALA A 90 36.95 45.95 -11.37
C ALA A 90 38.07 45.68 -10.34
N SER A 91 38.86 44.63 -10.57
CA SER A 91 39.97 44.14 -9.72
C SER A 91 39.60 43.30 -8.48
N THR A 92 38.37 42.76 -8.39
CA THR A 92 37.99 41.92 -7.23
C THR A 92 38.45 40.47 -7.42
N ARG A 93 39.28 39.96 -6.49
CA ARG A 93 39.48 38.52 -6.29
C ARG A 93 38.63 38.06 -5.10
N ILE A 94 37.72 37.10 -5.30
CA ILE A 94 36.86 36.59 -4.23
C ILE A 94 37.23 35.15 -3.92
N ASN A 95 37.85 34.93 -2.77
CA ASN A 95 37.91 33.59 -2.20
C ASN A 95 36.70 33.39 -1.30
N LEU A 96 36.01 32.26 -1.47
CA LEU A 96 34.75 31.98 -0.79
C LEU A 96 34.82 30.63 -0.08
N THR A 97 34.47 30.61 1.20
CA THR A 97 34.23 29.36 1.90
C THR A 97 32.73 29.08 1.88
N MET A 98 32.29 27.99 1.27
CA MET A 98 30.88 27.62 1.26
C MET A 98 30.52 26.84 2.51
N GLU A 99 29.48 27.31 3.21
CA GLU A 99 28.91 26.61 4.35
C GLU A 99 27.86 25.60 3.90
N ASN A 100 27.87 24.44 4.55
CA ASN A 100 26.86 23.40 4.38
C ASN A 100 25.48 23.97 4.77
N ASP A 101 24.45 23.69 3.96
CA ASP A 101 23.10 24.11 4.28
C ASP A 101 22.50 23.18 5.33
N ALA A 102 22.89 23.40 6.58
CA ALA A 102 22.43 22.62 7.74
C ALA A 102 20.98 22.93 8.15
N GLN A 103 20.27 23.81 7.43
CA GLN A 103 18.82 23.79 7.49
C GLN A 103 18.38 22.52 6.75
N MET A 104 17.68 21.62 7.46
CA MET A 104 16.94 20.54 6.79
C MET A 104 16.25 21.18 5.58
N VAL A 105 16.61 20.73 4.37
CA VAL A 105 15.97 21.15 3.12
C VAL A 105 14.49 21.28 3.42
N ASP A 106 13.91 22.47 3.21
CA ASP A 106 12.49 22.73 3.45
C ASP A 106 11.69 21.62 2.77
N GLU A 107 11.28 20.62 3.55
CA GLU A 107 10.76 19.39 3.00
C GLU A 107 9.47 19.74 2.28
N VAL A 108 9.47 19.63 0.95
CA VAL A 108 8.30 19.93 0.15
C VAL A 108 7.48 18.65 0.03
N VAL A 109 6.22 18.73 0.42
CA VAL A 109 5.24 17.64 0.36
C VAL A 109 4.16 18.00 -0.66
N VAL A 110 3.71 17.01 -1.40
CA VAL A 110 2.58 17.16 -2.32
C VAL A 110 1.30 17.06 -1.52
N VAL A 111 0.46 18.10 -1.59
CA VAL A 111 -0.85 18.14 -0.94
C VAL A 111 -1.86 18.55 -1.98
N ALA A 112 -2.81 17.66 -2.28
CA ALA A 112 -3.81 17.89 -3.31
C ALA A 112 -3.17 18.23 -4.67
N TYR A 113 -3.66 19.30 -5.33
CA TYR A 113 -3.19 19.74 -6.64
C TYR A 113 -1.97 20.68 -6.58
N GLY A 114 -1.18 20.66 -5.51
CA GLY A 114 -0.01 21.53 -5.36
C GLY A 114 1.09 20.97 -4.45
N VAL A 115 2.23 21.65 -4.44
CA VAL A 115 3.38 21.32 -3.58
C VAL A 115 3.50 22.38 -2.48
N ARG A 116 3.77 21.97 -1.25
CA ARG A 116 3.86 22.84 -0.07
C ARG A 116 5.06 22.48 0.78
N LYS A 117 5.66 23.47 1.44
CA LYS A 117 6.65 23.20 2.49
C LYS A 117 5.91 22.54 3.66
N LYS A 118 6.39 21.39 4.13
CA LYS A 118 5.80 20.62 5.24
C LYS A 118 5.52 21.48 6.47
N GLY A 119 6.41 22.44 6.75
CA GLY A 119 6.26 23.36 7.88
C GLY A 119 5.26 24.49 7.71
N THR A 120 4.49 24.54 6.62
CA THR A 120 3.48 25.59 6.36
C THR A 120 2.06 25.03 6.21
N ILE A 121 1.85 23.75 6.55
CA ILE A 121 0.55 23.08 6.42
C ILE A 121 -0.07 22.99 7.81
N ALA A 122 -1.32 23.43 7.94
CA ALA A 122 -2.07 23.27 9.19
C ALA A 122 -2.66 21.87 9.36
N GLY A 123 -2.88 21.17 8.24
CA GLY A 123 -3.34 19.79 8.22
C GLY A 123 -2.28 18.75 8.58
N SER A 124 -2.75 17.60 9.03
CA SER A 124 -1.93 16.43 9.36
C SER A 124 -1.51 15.63 8.12
N VAL A 125 -0.21 15.65 7.84
CA VAL A 125 0.41 14.96 6.70
C VAL A 125 1.65 14.19 7.16
N SER A 126 1.66 12.88 6.92
CA SER A 126 2.85 12.05 7.10
C SER A 126 3.44 11.69 5.74
N THR A 127 4.75 11.87 5.56
CA THR A 127 5.40 11.57 4.27
C THR A 127 6.48 10.52 4.45
N VAL A 128 6.43 9.50 3.61
CA VAL A 128 7.45 8.46 3.47
C VAL A 128 8.16 8.68 2.13
N ARG A 129 9.48 8.83 2.15
CA ARG A 129 10.27 9.12 0.95
C ARG A 129 10.90 7.87 0.35
N ALA A 130 11.34 7.97 -0.90
CA ALA A 130 11.94 6.90 -1.68
C ALA A 130 13.02 6.13 -0.91
N GLU A 131 13.87 6.81 -0.12
CA GLU A 131 14.99 6.15 0.58
C GLU A 131 14.52 5.08 1.57
N LYS A 132 13.31 5.24 2.14
CA LYS A 132 12.73 4.24 3.03
C LYS A 132 12.09 3.08 2.28
N MET A 133 11.60 3.32 1.06
CA MET A 133 10.88 2.34 0.23
C MET A 133 11.83 1.52 -0.66
N GLU A 134 12.84 2.15 -1.26
CA GLU A 134 13.88 1.47 -2.06
C GLU A 134 14.65 0.42 -1.25
N ASN A 135 14.67 0.59 0.07
CA ASN A 135 15.29 -0.35 0.98
C ASN A 135 14.36 -1.51 1.35
N VAL A 136 13.20 -1.73 0.71
CA VAL A 136 12.30 -2.85 1.01
C VAL A 136 11.94 -3.59 -0.30
N PRO A 137 12.28 -4.89 -0.43
CA PRO A 137 11.92 -5.70 -1.56
C PRO A 137 10.53 -6.21 -1.32
N ALA A 138 9.61 -5.63 -2.06
CA ALA A 138 8.25 -6.08 -2.11
C ALA A 138 7.82 -5.99 -3.57
N ALA A 139 6.92 -6.88 -3.97
CA ALA A 139 6.29 -6.82 -5.29
C ALA A 139 5.61 -5.45 -5.52
N SER A 140 5.17 -4.81 -4.43
CA SER A 140 4.50 -3.51 -4.39
C SER A 140 4.97 -2.62 -3.24
N PHE A 141 4.78 -1.32 -3.42
CA PHE A 141 5.25 -0.29 -2.48
C PHE A 141 4.45 -0.23 -1.18
N ASP A 142 3.23 -0.75 -1.19
CA ASP A 142 2.28 -0.69 -0.10
C ASP A 142 2.77 -1.46 1.13
N GLN A 143 3.31 -2.65 0.93
CA GLN A 143 3.91 -3.46 1.99
C GLN A 143 5.09 -2.74 2.67
N ALA A 144 5.81 -1.88 1.93
CA ALA A 144 6.94 -1.10 2.46
C ALA A 144 6.51 0.05 3.40
N LEU A 145 5.23 0.45 3.38
CA LEU A 145 4.70 1.52 4.23
C LEU A 145 4.38 1.07 5.66
N GLN A 146 4.40 -0.24 5.91
CA GLN A 146 4.00 -0.79 7.19
C GLN A 146 4.90 -0.33 8.34
N GLY A 147 4.28 0.27 9.36
CA GLY A 147 4.99 0.83 10.52
C GLY A 147 5.83 2.07 10.22
N GLN A 148 5.69 2.69 9.03
CA GLN A 148 6.45 3.90 8.65
C GLN A 148 5.74 5.21 9.00
N ALA A 149 4.41 5.20 9.11
CA ALA A 149 3.60 6.39 9.37
C ALA A 149 2.64 6.15 10.55
N PRO A 150 2.58 7.07 11.54
CA PRO A 150 1.63 6.95 12.65
C PRO A 150 0.18 7.11 12.15
N GLY A 151 -0.74 6.34 12.73
CA GLY A 151 -2.17 6.40 12.37
C GLY A 151 -2.53 5.69 11.06
N LEU A 152 -1.53 5.14 10.35
CA LEU A 152 -1.70 4.31 9.16
C LEU A 152 -1.50 2.85 9.53
N MET A 153 -2.58 2.07 9.50
CA MET A 153 -2.51 0.61 9.57
C MET A 153 -2.32 0.07 8.16
N VAL A 154 -1.25 -0.68 7.94
CA VAL A 154 -1.04 -1.48 6.73
C VAL A 154 -0.89 -2.92 7.17
N MET A 155 -1.71 -3.81 6.63
CA MET A 155 -1.66 -5.24 6.92
C MET A 155 -1.66 -6.03 5.62
N SER A 156 -0.66 -6.91 5.47
CA SER A 156 -0.63 -7.86 4.36
C SER A 156 -1.52 -9.03 4.73
N GLY A 157 -2.75 -9.06 4.21
CA GLY A 157 -3.69 -10.15 4.48
C GLY A 157 -3.32 -11.48 3.80
N SER A 158 -2.26 -11.49 3.01
CA SER A 158 -1.73 -12.64 2.27
C SER A 158 -0.23 -12.47 2.01
N GLY A 159 0.51 -13.58 1.98
CA GLY A 159 1.89 -13.65 1.48
C GLY A 159 1.99 -13.89 -0.04
N GLU A 160 0.86 -14.03 -0.72
CA GLU A 160 0.76 -14.19 -2.18
C GLU A 160 1.34 -12.94 -2.89
N PRO A 161 2.32 -13.07 -3.80
CA PRO A 161 3.00 -11.93 -4.42
C PRO A 161 2.08 -10.95 -5.19
N SER A 162 0.92 -11.42 -5.66
CA SER A 162 -0.02 -10.65 -6.47
C SER A 162 -1.13 -9.94 -5.68
N VAL A 163 -1.16 -10.07 -4.34
CA VAL A 163 -2.21 -9.48 -3.50
C VAL A 163 -1.72 -8.19 -2.83
N ALA A 164 -2.49 -7.11 -2.99
CA ALA A 164 -2.19 -5.82 -2.36
C ALA A 164 -2.50 -5.84 -0.84
N ALA A 165 -1.76 -5.03 -0.09
CA ALA A 165 -1.98 -4.85 1.35
C ALA A 165 -3.27 -4.04 1.63
N SER A 166 -3.87 -4.29 2.79
CA SER A 166 -5.02 -3.51 3.27
C SER A 166 -4.57 -2.27 4.03
N PHE A 167 -5.26 -1.16 3.80
CA PHE A 167 -4.96 0.15 4.38
C PHE A 167 -6.12 0.66 5.23
N GLN A 168 -5.81 1.15 6.43
CA GLN A 168 -6.77 1.89 7.25
C GLN A 168 -6.10 3.11 7.88
N ILE A 169 -6.75 4.27 7.79
CA ILE A 169 -6.29 5.50 8.45
C ILE A 169 -7.24 5.82 9.60
N ARG A 170 -6.69 5.86 10.82
CA ARG A 170 -7.44 6.19 12.06
C ARG A 170 -8.65 5.27 12.32
N GLY A 171 -8.50 3.99 11.98
CA GLY A 171 -9.48 2.92 12.22
C GLY A 171 -10.65 2.88 11.23
N ILE A 172 -11.61 2.00 11.52
CA ILE A 172 -12.82 1.77 10.70
C ILE A 172 -13.81 2.92 10.87
N ASN A 173 -14.24 3.53 9.76
CA ASN A 173 -15.13 4.71 9.76
C ASN A 173 -16.53 4.45 9.19
N SER A 174 -16.78 3.24 8.67
CA SER A 174 -18.10 2.77 8.24
C SER A 174 -18.37 1.34 8.68
N LEU A 175 -19.64 0.94 8.79
CA LEU A 175 -20.06 -0.43 9.13
C LEU A 175 -20.29 -1.30 7.89
N SER A 176 -20.70 -0.70 6.76
CA SER A 176 -21.03 -1.43 5.53
C SER A 176 -20.41 -0.80 4.28
N SER A 177 -20.23 0.52 4.24
CA SER A 177 -19.58 1.16 3.09
C SER A 177 -18.06 0.99 3.13
N GLY A 178 -17.41 1.21 1.98
CA GLY A 178 -15.96 1.01 1.84
C GLY A 178 -15.15 1.85 2.83
N THR A 179 -14.13 1.23 3.44
CA THR A 179 -13.27 1.83 4.47
C THR A 179 -11.84 2.12 4.02
N SER A 180 -11.50 1.76 2.77
CA SER A 180 -10.18 2.02 2.20
C SER A 180 -9.97 3.51 1.94
N PRO A 181 -8.75 4.05 2.11
CA PRO A 181 -8.44 5.43 1.75
C PRO A 181 -8.48 5.62 0.23
N LEU A 182 -8.60 6.88 -0.19
CA LEU A 182 -8.43 7.24 -1.60
C LEU A 182 -6.94 7.25 -1.97
N PHE A 183 -6.58 6.54 -3.03
CA PHE A 183 -5.21 6.54 -3.53
C PHE A 183 -5.10 7.43 -4.75
N ILE A 184 -4.12 8.33 -4.75
CA ILE A 184 -3.88 9.30 -5.80
C ILE A 184 -2.46 9.13 -6.32
N LEU A 185 -2.31 8.76 -7.59
CA LEU A 185 -1.02 8.68 -8.26
C LEU A 185 -0.85 9.87 -9.20
N ASP A 186 0.14 10.73 -8.95
CA ASP A 186 0.44 11.94 -9.75
C ASP A 186 -0.80 12.83 -10.01
N GLY A 187 -1.74 12.85 -9.07
CA GLY A 187 -2.98 13.63 -9.13
C GLY A 187 -4.20 12.88 -9.69
N VAL A 188 -4.08 11.59 -10.02
CA VAL A 188 -5.17 10.77 -10.56
C VAL A 188 -5.57 9.68 -9.58
N PRO A 189 -6.88 9.45 -9.32
CA PRO A 189 -7.34 8.32 -8.53
C PRO A 189 -6.94 6.97 -9.12
N VAL A 190 -6.41 6.07 -8.29
CA VAL A 190 -6.05 4.69 -8.67
C VAL A 190 -6.63 3.69 -7.67
N SER A 191 -6.85 2.45 -8.12
CA SER A 191 -7.32 1.37 -7.26
C SER A 191 -6.16 0.69 -6.53
N SER A 192 -6.39 0.17 -5.32
CA SER A 192 -5.40 -0.65 -4.61
C SER A 192 -5.04 -1.94 -5.36
N GLY A 193 -5.98 -2.50 -6.13
CA GLY A 193 -5.72 -3.64 -7.03
C GLY A 193 -4.76 -3.33 -8.18
N ASP A 194 -4.36 -2.07 -8.36
CA ASP A 194 -3.37 -1.64 -9.34
C ASP A 194 -2.00 -1.32 -8.72
N PHE A 195 -1.79 -1.49 -7.41
CA PHE A 195 -0.48 -1.20 -6.81
C PHE A 195 0.63 -2.10 -7.32
N ASN A 196 0.30 -3.37 -7.59
CA ASN A 196 1.22 -4.32 -8.20
C ASN A 196 1.57 -3.93 -9.65
N THR A 197 0.84 -3.02 -10.30
CA THR A 197 1.22 -2.51 -11.63
C THR A 197 2.34 -1.48 -11.58
N LEU A 198 2.66 -0.94 -10.39
CA LEU A 198 3.59 0.16 -10.18
C LEU A 198 4.94 -0.35 -9.67
N ASN A 199 6.03 0.11 -10.27
CA ASN A 199 7.38 -0.16 -9.78
C ASN A 199 7.69 0.72 -8.55
N PRO A 200 8.00 0.14 -7.37
CA PRO A 200 8.33 0.93 -6.17
C PRO A 200 9.50 1.90 -6.36
N SER A 201 10.48 1.54 -7.19
CA SER A 201 11.64 2.40 -7.46
C SER A 201 11.32 3.67 -8.24
N ASP A 202 10.16 3.73 -8.89
CA ASP A 202 9.70 4.93 -9.60
C ASP A 202 9.09 5.97 -8.64
N ILE A 203 8.82 5.58 -7.39
CA ILE A 203 8.16 6.44 -6.40
C ILE A 203 9.17 7.38 -5.77
N GLU A 204 8.85 8.67 -5.77
CA GLU A 204 9.61 9.72 -5.10
C GLU A 204 9.19 9.84 -3.62
N SER A 205 7.87 9.86 -3.39
CA SER A 205 7.32 9.96 -2.04
C SER A 205 5.87 9.50 -1.99
N ILE A 206 5.46 9.09 -0.79
CA ILE A 206 4.08 8.77 -0.44
C ILE A 206 3.68 9.66 0.73
N SER A 207 2.64 10.47 0.53
CA SER A 207 2.07 11.37 1.53
C SER A 207 0.71 10.88 1.98
N VAL A 208 0.56 10.64 3.28
CA VAL A 208 -0.65 10.17 3.94
C VAL A 208 -1.33 11.37 4.57
N LEU A 209 -2.50 11.74 4.03
CA LEU A 209 -3.33 12.85 4.48
C LEU A 209 -4.40 12.29 5.43
N LYS A 210 -4.35 12.69 6.70
CA LYS A 210 -5.10 12.05 7.79
C LYS A 210 -6.24 12.90 8.37
N ASP A 211 -6.31 14.18 8.02
CA ASP A 211 -7.26 15.12 8.61
C ASP A 211 -8.05 15.94 7.60
N ALA A 212 -9.06 16.66 8.08
CA ALA A 212 -9.98 17.40 7.20
C ALA A 212 -9.30 18.51 6.39
N SER A 213 -8.36 19.27 6.96
CA SER A 213 -7.67 20.34 6.22
C SER A 213 -6.84 19.80 5.06
N SER A 214 -6.16 18.66 5.25
CA SER A 214 -5.35 18.04 4.20
C SER A 214 -6.17 17.27 3.17
N THR A 215 -7.29 16.64 3.55
CA THR A 215 -8.08 15.77 2.66
C THR A 215 -9.24 16.47 1.95
N SER A 216 -9.73 17.60 2.47
CA SER A 216 -10.95 18.29 2.01
C SER A 216 -10.99 18.62 0.51
N ILE A 217 -9.85 18.90 -0.12
CA ILE A 217 -9.80 19.17 -1.57
C ILE A 217 -10.16 17.93 -2.39
N TYR A 218 -9.93 16.71 -1.87
CA TYR A 218 -10.35 15.45 -2.49
C TYR A 218 -11.81 15.08 -2.16
N GLY A 219 -12.42 15.79 -1.21
CA GLY A 219 -13.85 15.80 -0.96
C GLY A 219 -14.44 14.46 -0.54
N ALA A 220 -15.47 14.07 -1.26
CA ALA A 220 -16.38 12.98 -0.93
C ALA A 220 -15.81 11.55 -0.96
N ARG A 221 -14.55 11.40 -1.37
CA ARG A 221 -13.82 10.12 -1.34
C ARG A 221 -12.73 10.10 -0.27
N ALA A 222 -12.64 11.17 0.51
CA ALA A 222 -11.53 11.44 1.40
C ALA A 222 -11.87 11.19 2.89
N ALA A 223 -13.09 10.72 3.21
CA ALA A 223 -13.48 10.39 4.58
C ALA A 223 -12.59 9.34 5.22
N ASN A 224 -12.08 8.37 4.44
CA ASN A 224 -11.14 7.36 4.93
C ASN A 224 -9.67 7.82 4.89
N GLY A 225 -9.41 9.09 4.61
CA GLY A 225 -8.07 9.63 4.36
C GLY A 225 -7.63 9.46 2.91
N VAL A 226 -6.48 10.04 2.58
CA VAL A 226 -5.92 10.02 1.20
C VAL A 226 -4.45 9.66 1.24
N VAL A 227 -4.04 8.76 0.35
CA VAL A 227 -2.62 8.40 0.14
C VAL A 227 -2.21 8.91 -1.22
N VAL A 228 -1.33 9.91 -1.23
CA VAL A 228 -0.81 10.58 -2.43
C VAL A 228 0.55 10.00 -2.76
N ILE A 229 0.64 9.33 -3.91
CA ILE A 229 1.85 8.73 -4.46
C ILE A 229 2.38 9.67 -5.53
N THR A 230 3.62 10.12 -5.37
CA THR A 230 4.30 11.00 -6.32
C THR A 230 5.44 10.23 -6.97
N THR A 231 5.53 10.28 -8.29
CA THR A 231 6.60 9.59 -9.03
C THR A 231 7.79 10.50 -9.33
N LYS A 232 8.93 9.87 -9.56
CA LYS A 232 10.21 10.55 -9.82
C LYS A 232 10.17 11.39 -11.08
N ARG A 233 10.87 12.52 -11.02
CA ARG A 233 11.14 13.40 -12.16
C ARG A 233 12.65 13.54 -12.36
N GLY A 234 13.04 14.16 -13.47
CA GLY A 234 14.43 14.45 -13.81
C GLY A 234 15.14 15.27 -12.75
N LEU A 235 16.37 14.86 -12.43
CA LEU A 235 17.29 15.60 -11.55
C LEU A 235 18.02 16.67 -12.36
N ALA A 236 18.20 17.86 -11.78
CA ALA A 236 18.99 18.94 -12.38
C ALA A 236 20.48 18.56 -12.36
N LEU A 237 20.92 17.85 -13.40
CA LEU A 237 22.28 17.35 -13.59
C LEU A 237 22.79 17.77 -14.96
N ASP A 238 24.09 18.03 -15.06
CA ASP A 238 24.75 18.41 -16.32
C ASP A 238 24.56 17.32 -17.40
N LYS A 239 24.71 16.05 -16.99
CA LYS A 239 24.53 14.85 -17.81
C LYS A 239 23.34 14.03 -17.32
N ALA A 240 22.77 13.23 -18.21
CA ALA A 240 21.76 12.25 -17.83
C ALA A 240 22.40 11.21 -16.89
N LYS A 241 21.74 10.91 -15.77
CA LYS A 241 22.14 9.83 -14.88
C LYS A 241 21.40 8.57 -15.31
N VAL A 242 22.16 7.51 -15.60
CA VAL A 242 21.60 6.18 -15.86
C VAL A 242 21.81 5.35 -14.60
N THR A 243 20.76 4.71 -14.10
CA THR A 243 20.83 3.82 -12.94
C THR A 243 20.37 2.44 -13.34
N PHE A 244 21.19 1.43 -13.05
CA PHE A 244 20.83 0.02 -13.15
C PHE A 244 20.74 -0.56 -11.74
N ARG A 245 19.62 -1.23 -11.44
CA ARG A 245 19.44 -1.97 -10.20
C ARG A 245 19.08 -3.41 -10.50
N THR A 246 19.64 -4.32 -9.74
CA THR A 246 19.28 -5.73 -9.76
C THR A 246 19.18 -6.27 -8.35
N GLN A 247 18.24 -7.18 -8.17
CA GLN A 247 18.03 -7.89 -6.93
C GLN A 247 17.65 -9.34 -7.23
N LEU A 248 18.32 -10.25 -6.55
CA LEU A 248 18.10 -11.68 -6.64
C LEU A 248 17.87 -12.22 -5.24
N GLY A 249 16.95 -13.15 -5.08
CA GLY A 249 16.67 -13.72 -3.78
C GLY A 249 15.88 -15.00 -3.81
N ILE A 250 15.64 -15.50 -2.61
CA ILE A 250 14.80 -16.67 -2.32
C ILE A 250 13.78 -16.31 -1.26
N SER A 251 12.58 -16.87 -1.41
CA SER A 251 11.45 -16.74 -0.49
C SER A 251 11.14 -18.10 0.10
N GLN A 252 10.81 -18.12 1.39
CA GLN A 252 10.39 -19.30 2.13
C GLN A 252 9.32 -18.93 3.17
N LEU A 253 8.73 -19.93 3.82
CA LEU A 253 7.76 -19.72 4.90
C LEU A 253 8.36 -18.88 6.04
N ALA A 254 7.64 -17.87 6.54
CA ALA A 254 8.16 -16.99 7.59
C ALA A 254 8.22 -17.63 8.98
N GLN A 255 7.27 -18.52 9.29
CA GLN A 255 7.23 -19.33 10.50
C GLN A 255 6.81 -20.76 10.15
N ASP A 256 7.45 -21.73 10.77
CA ASP A 256 7.23 -23.17 10.63
C ASP A 256 6.49 -23.77 11.83
N LYS A 257 5.78 -22.92 12.61
CA LYS A 257 4.97 -23.38 13.74
C LYS A 257 3.78 -24.18 13.22
N TRP A 258 4.02 -25.47 13.05
CA TRP A 258 3.08 -26.42 12.48
C TRP A 258 2.87 -27.57 13.47
N ASN A 259 1.65 -27.70 13.98
CA ASN A 259 1.36 -28.59 15.11
C ASN A 259 0.45 -29.77 14.75
N GLN A 260 0.79 -30.50 13.69
CA GLN A 260 0.08 -31.68 13.21
C GLN A 260 0.80 -32.97 13.60
N MET A 261 0.05 -34.06 13.77
CA MET A 261 0.64 -35.39 14.04
C MET A 261 1.45 -35.88 12.83
N ASN A 262 2.61 -36.47 13.12
CA ASN A 262 3.32 -37.32 12.15
C ASN A 262 2.69 -38.72 12.11
N THR A 263 3.19 -39.63 11.26
CA THR A 263 2.61 -40.97 11.09
C THR A 263 2.54 -41.78 12.38
N GLU A 264 3.61 -41.83 13.18
CA GLU A 264 3.59 -42.61 14.43
C GLU A 264 2.60 -42.02 15.44
N GLU A 265 2.61 -40.70 15.61
CA GLU A 265 1.67 -40.00 16.48
C GLU A 265 0.22 -40.24 16.04
N ARG A 266 -0.04 -40.17 14.73
CA ARG A 266 -1.36 -40.42 14.17
C ARG A 266 -1.82 -41.84 14.45
N ILE A 267 -0.97 -42.84 14.23
CA ILE A 267 -1.28 -44.25 14.50
C ILE A 267 -1.53 -44.50 15.99
N LEU A 268 -0.72 -43.90 16.86
CA LEU A 268 -0.93 -43.99 18.32
C LEU A 268 -2.29 -43.40 18.70
N PHE A 269 -2.62 -42.22 18.19
CA PHE A 269 -3.92 -41.60 18.45
C PHE A 269 -5.08 -42.49 17.98
N GLU A 270 -5.01 -43.05 16.77
CA GLU A 270 -6.05 -43.93 16.25
C GLU A 270 -6.26 -45.17 17.11
N LYS A 271 -5.17 -45.81 17.56
CA LYS A 271 -5.26 -46.96 18.48
C LYS A 271 -5.87 -46.58 19.81
N GLU A 272 -5.51 -45.41 20.36
CA GLU A 272 -6.06 -44.93 21.63
C GLU A 272 -7.57 -44.62 21.55
N VAL A 273 -8.07 -44.18 20.39
CA VAL A 273 -9.48 -43.77 20.22
C VAL A 273 -10.35 -44.81 19.48
N GLY A 274 -9.77 -45.93 19.05
CA GLY A 274 -10.50 -47.04 18.40
C GLY A 274 -10.77 -46.84 16.90
N LEU A 275 -9.92 -46.08 16.21
CA LEU A 275 -9.95 -45.88 14.75
C LEU A 275 -9.04 -46.86 13.98
N ASP A 276 -8.80 -48.04 14.54
CA ASP A 276 -7.83 -49.05 14.09
C ASP A 276 -8.41 -50.13 13.18
N LYS A 277 -9.74 -50.20 13.07
CA LYS A 277 -10.43 -51.23 12.29
C LYS A 277 -10.02 -51.21 10.80
N GLY A 278 -9.46 -52.32 10.33
CA GLY A 278 -9.14 -52.53 8.91
C GLY A 278 -7.85 -51.88 8.42
N LYS A 279 -7.00 -51.38 9.33
CA LYS A 279 -5.73 -50.72 9.00
C LYS A 279 -4.53 -51.63 9.22
N ASP A 280 -3.64 -51.70 8.25
CA ASP A 280 -2.31 -52.32 8.39
C ASP A 280 -1.29 -51.25 8.82
N TYR A 281 -1.07 -51.15 10.13
CA TYR A 281 -0.14 -50.16 10.67
C TYR A 281 1.33 -50.48 10.43
N ASP A 282 1.69 -51.71 10.09
CA ASP A 282 3.09 -52.02 9.76
C ASP A 282 3.42 -51.55 8.34
N LEU A 283 2.41 -51.53 7.45
CA LEU A 283 2.50 -50.90 6.15
C LEU A 283 2.50 -49.36 6.24
N LEU A 284 1.54 -48.76 6.96
CA LEU A 284 1.39 -47.30 7.02
C LEU A 284 2.61 -46.59 7.63
N ARG A 285 3.30 -47.21 8.61
CA ARG A 285 4.52 -46.65 9.23
C ARG A 285 5.68 -46.45 8.26
N LYS A 286 5.64 -47.07 7.08
CA LYS A 286 6.69 -46.90 6.07
C LYS A 286 6.66 -45.52 5.40
N THR A 287 5.57 -44.76 5.61
CA THR A 287 5.35 -43.46 4.99
C THR A 287 5.14 -42.40 6.08
N ASP A 288 5.94 -41.34 6.06
CA ASP A 288 5.77 -40.18 6.94
C ASP A 288 6.02 -38.90 6.14
N ILE A 289 4.94 -38.25 5.73
CA ILE A 289 4.90 -37.10 4.84
C ILE A 289 4.53 -35.87 5.68
N ASN A 290 5.46 -34.91 5.70
CA ASN A 290 5.14 -33.57 6.15
C ASN A 290 4.49 -32.79 5.01
N TRP A 291 3.16 -32.70 5.02
CA TRP A 291 2.42 -32.01 3.96
C TRP A 291 2.72 -30.51 3.85
N LEU A 292 3.23 -29.88 4.91
CA LEU A 292 3.68 -28.49 4.84
C LEU A 292 4.84 -28.34 3.84
N ASP A 293 5.80 -29.27 3.85
CA ASP A 293 6.97 -29.25 2.97
C ASP A 293 6.63 -29.68 1.53
N VAL A 294 5.50 -30.37 1.34
CA VAL A 294 5.01 -30.78 0.02
C VAL A 294 4.34 -29.60 -0.70
N VAL A 295 3.52 -28.84 0.01
CA VAL A 295 2.70 -27.77 -0.58
C VAL A 295 3.38 -26.41 -0.59
N PHE A 296 4.41 -26.21 0.25
CA PHE A 296 5.22 -25.00 0.27
C PHE A 296 6.65 -25.25 -0.23
N ASN A 297 7.13 -24.36 -1.07
CA ASN A 297 8.49 -24.28 -1.57
C ASN A 297 9.36 -23.48 -0.58
N ASP A 298 10.49 -24.07 -0.19
CA ASP A 298 11.50 -23.46 0.70
C ASP A 298 12.49 -22.56 -0.06
N LYS A 299 12.45 -22.55 -1.39
CA LYS A 299 13.40 -21.88 -2.30
C LYS A 299 12.69 -21.23 -3.49
N ALA A 300 11.59 -20.53 -3.24
CA ALA A 300 10.86 -19.80 -4.28
C ALA A 300 11.71 -18.62 -4.77
N MET A 301 12.05 -18.57 -6.07
CA MET A 301 13.00 -17.59 -6.60
C MET A 301 12.37 -16.21 -6.73
N LEU A 302 13.18 -15.17 -6.49
CA LEU A 302 12.83 -13.77 -6.71
C LEU A 302 13.89 -13.10 -7.56
N GLN A 303 13.46 -12.40 -8.60
CA GLN A 303 14.32 -11.65 -9.51
C GLN A 303 13.71 -10.30 -9.84
N ASN A 304 14.53 -9.25 -9.79
CA ASN A 304 14.13 -7.89 -10.12
C ASN A 304 15.26 -7.18 -10.86
N TYR A 305 14.94 -6.57 -12.00
CA TYR A 305 15.88 -5.81 -12.82
C TYR A 305 15.24 -4.49 -13.23
N GLU A 306 15.96 -3.40 -13.04
CA GLU A 306 15.49 -2.04 -13.31
C GLU A 306 16.57 -1.24 -14.02
N VAL A 307 16.15 -0.48 -15.03
CA VAL A 307 16.96 0.55 -15.67
C VAL A 307 16.17 1.84 -15.64
N SER A 308 16.77 2.92 -15.16
CA SER A 308 16.18 4.26 -15.22
C SER A 308 17.17 5.30 -15.75
N VAL A 309 16.62 6.30 -16.44
CA VAL A 309 17.35 7.43 -16.99
C VAL A 309 16.63 8.70 -16.59
N ASN A 310 17.34 9.64 -15.97
CA ASN A 310 16.74 10.90 -15.56
C ASN A 310 17.65 12.10 -15.85
N ARG A 311 17.02 13.23 -16.22
CA ARG A 311 17.71 14.50 -16.49
C ARG A 311 16.73 15.67 -16.44
N ALA A 312 17.17 16.79 -15.90
CA ALA A 312 16.50 18.07 -16.04
C ALA A 312 17.45 19.14 -16.57
N THR A 313 17.00 19.80 -17.63
CA THR A 313 17.57 21.01 -18.24
C THR A 313 16.60 22.17 -18.02
N ASP A 314 16.96 23.39 -18.44
CA ASP A 314 16.09 24.56 -18.26
C ASP A 314 14.70 24.40 -18.90
N ARG A 315 14.62 23.71 -20.05
CA ARG A 315 13.40 23.54 -20.84
C ARG A 315 12.79 22.15 -20.83
N LEU A 316 13.58 21.11 -20.56
CA LEU A 316 13.13 19.71 -20.58
C LEU A 316 13.52 19.02 -19.28
N ASN A 317 12.56 18.42 -18.60
CA ASN A 317 12.76 17.54 -17.45
C ASN A 317 12.12 16.19 -17.78
N TYR A 318 12.88 15.09 -17.72
CA TYR A 318 12.35 13.76 -17.97
C TYR A 318 12.91 12.70 -17.02
N TYR A 319 12.10 11.66 -16.83
CA TYR A 319 12.43 10.41 -16.15
C TYR A 319 11.81 9.27 -16.96
N VAL A 320 12.61 8.29 -17.35
CA VAL A 320 12.16 7.08 -18.05
C VAL A 320 12.71 5.87 -17.32
N SER A 321 11.88 4.87 -17.05
CA SER A 321 12.29 3.62 -16.43
C SER A 321 11.65 2.41 -17.10
N GLY A 322 12.35 1.28 -16.99
CA GLY A 322 11.86 -0.05 -17.35
C GLY A 322 12.19 -1.03 -16.23
N ASN A 323 11.26 -1.91 -15.92
CA ASN A 323 11.38 -2.90 -14.86
C ASN A 323 10.87 -4.28 -15.31
N PHE A 324 11.61 -5.32 -14.94
CA PHE A 324 11.19 -6.71 -15.00
C PHE A 324 11.26 -7.30 -13.60
N PHE A 325 10.14 -7.83 -13.12
CA PHE A 325 10.00 -8.46 -11.81
C PHE A 325 9.40 -9.86 -12.01
N ASP A 326 10.00 -10.87 -11.36
CA ASP A 326 9.56 -12.26 -11.39
C ASP A 326 9.72 -12.85 -9.99
N GLN A 327 8.63 -13.34 -9.43
CA GLN A 327 8.63 -13.96 -8.11
C GLN A 327 7.76 -15.22 -8.13
N ASP A 328 8.39 -16.35 -7.82
CA ASP A 328 7.68 -17.58 -7.54
C ASP A 328 6.95 -17.46 -6.19
N GLY A 329 5.72 -17.98 -6.12
CA GLY A 329 5.03 -18.16 -4.86
C GLY A 329 5.69 -19.26 -4.02
N ILE A 330 5.53 -19.17 -2.69
CA ILE A 330 5.90 -20.29 -1.83
C ILE A 330 4.87 -21.42 -1.91
N ALA A 331 3.58 -21.16 -2.15
CA ALA A 331 2.61 -22.24 -2.36
C ALA A 331 2.64 -22.74 -3.81
N GLN A 332 2.43 -24.04 -4.01
CA GLN A 332 2.29 -24.62 -5.35
C GLN A 332 1.18 -23.93 -6.17
N GLY A 333 1.45 -23.64 -7.44
CA GLY A 333 0.50 -22.97 -8.35
C GLY A 333 0.35 -21.46 -8.11
N SER A 334 1.31 -20.84 -7.43
CA SER A 334 1.40 -19.38 -7.23
C SER A 334 2.66 -18.82 -7.89
N GLY A 335 2.51 -17.70 -8.60
CA GLY A 335 3.60 -17.01 -9.27
C GLY A 335 3.16 -15.64 -9.79
N PHE A 336 4.09 -14.69 -9.80
CA PHE A 336 3.82 -13.34 -10.27
C PHE A 336 4.97 -12.79 -11.11
N ARG A 337 4.64 -12.42 -12.34
CA ARG A 337 5.57 -11.78 -13.27
C ARG A 337 5.03 -10.45 -13.76
N ARG A 338 5.88 -9.43 -13.78
CA ARG A 338 5.53 -8.08 -14.21
C ARG A 338 6.59 -7.47 -15.11
N TYR A 339 6.13 -6.83 -16.17
CA TYR A 339 6.90 -5.92 -17.01
C TYR A 339 6.29 -4.54 -16.87
N ASN A 340 7.10 -3.55 -16.52
CA ASN A 340 6.65 -2.18 -16.32
C ASN A 340 7.54 -1.21 -17.11
N MET A 341 6.91 -0.20 -17.71
CA MET A 341 7.59 0.94 -18.30
C MET A 341 6.93 2.23 -17.83
N ARG A 342 7.75 3.22 -17.47
CA ARG A 342 7.29 4.56 -17.09
C ARG A 342 8.00 5.62 -17.89
N ALA A 343 7.24 6.64 -18.28
CA ALA A 343 7.75 7.86 -18.89
C ALA A 343 7.08 9.09 -18.26
N ASN A 344 7.90 9.91 -17.61
CA ASN A 344 7.52 11.22 -17.08
C ASN A 344 8.31 12.28 -17.84
N ALA A 345 7.63 13.26 -18.43
CA ALA A 345 8.28 14.32 -19.17
C ALA A 345 7.56 15.66 -19.00
N ASP A 346 8.33 16.72 -18.79
CA ASP A 346 7.88 18.09 -18.67
C ASP A 346 8.66 18.97 -19.65
N VAL A 347 7.94 19.69 -20.50
CA VAL A 347 8.49 20.61 -21.49
C VAL A 347 8.01 22.02 -21.18
N LYS A 348 8.93 22.92 -20.86
CA LYS A 348 8.67 24.36 -20.85
C LYS A 348 8.74 24.87 -22.29
N ALA A 349 7.60 24.81 -22.98
CA ALA A 349 7.47 25.28 -24.37
C ALA A 349 7.71 26.80 -24.47
N SER A 350 7.37 27.56 -23.42
CA SER A 350 7.69 28.98 -23.26
C SER A 350 7.79 29.34 -21.78
N ASN A 351 8.07 30.60 -21.46
CA ASN A 351 8.06 31.09 -20.06
C ASN A 351 6.65 31.09 -19.44
N TRP A 352 5.60 31.07 -20.27
CA TRP A 352 4.20 31.08 -19.84
C TRP A 352 3.51 29.74 -20.06
N LEU A 353 4.09 28.80 -20.80
CA LEU A 353 3.50 27.49 -21.12
C LEU A 353 4.44 26.34 -20.75
N LYS A 354 3.94 25.46 -19.89
CA LYS A 354 4.53 24.15 -19.60
C LYS A 354 3.54 23.06 -19.99
N VAL A 355 4.00 22.04 -20.69
CA VAL A 355 3.22 20.84 -21.01
C VAL A 355 3.94 19.65 -20.40
N GLY A 356 3.21 18.67 -19.88
CA GLY A 356 3.81 17.47 -19.34
C GLY A 356 2.95 16.24 -19.48
N THR A 357 3.61 15.09 -19.31
CA THR A 357 3.00 13.77 -19.28
C THR A 357 3.57 12.92 -18.15
N THR A 358 2.74 12.07 -17.57
CA THR A 358 3.16 10.96 -16.71
C THR A 358 2.42 9.71 -17.16
N SER A 359 3.14 8.77 -17.74
CA SER A 359 2.58 7.58 -18.38
C SER A 359 3.23 6.31 -17.84
N THR A 360 2.42 5.30 -17.59
CA THR A 360 2.82 3.96 -17.14
C THR A 360 2.13 2.92 -17.98
N VAL A 361 2.88 1.93 -18.44
CA VAL A 361 2.36 0.76 -19.12
C VAL A 361 2.89 -0.47 -18.39
N SER A 362 2.00 -1.42 -18.09
CA SER A 362 2.42 -2.68 -17.50
C SER A 362 1.70 -3.88 -18.09
N TYR A 363 2.41 -5.01 -18.08
CA TYR A 363 1.89 -6.34 -18.36
C TYR A 363 2.19 -7.23 -17.14
N GLU A 364 1.17 -7.93 -16.67
CA GLU A 364 1.25 -8.87 -15.55
C GLU A 364 0.78 -10.26 -16.01
N ASP A 365 1.50 -11.28 -15.56
CA ASP A 365 1.15 -12.69 -15.68
C ASP A 365 1.10 -13.28 -14.27
N ILE A 366 -0.05 -13.85 -13.90
CA ILE A 366 -0.36 -14.22 -12.52
C ILE A 366 -0.90 -15.64 -12.48
N GLU A 367 -0.30 -16.46 -11.63
CA GLU A 367 -0.84 -17.74 -11.16
C GLU A 367 -1.15 -17.56 -9.67
N GLN A 368 -2.35 -17.91 -9.24
CA GLN A 368 -2.78 -17.71 -7.85
C GLN A 368 -3.16 -19.03 -7.21
N ALA A 369 -2.56 -19.33 -6.07
CA ALA A 369 -3.03 -20.40 -5.21
C ALA A 369 -4.35 -20.00 -4.55
N GLN A 370 -5.32 -20.91 -4.50
CA GLN A 370 -6.55 -20.67 -3.74
C GLN A 370 -6.23 -20.64 -2.24
N THR A 371 -6.76 -19.64 -1.54
CA THR A 371 -6.53 -19.36 -0.13
C THR A 371 -7.79 -18.75 0.50
N GLY A 372 -7.91 -18.78 1.83
CA GLY A 372 -9.02 -18.16 2.53
C GLY A 372 -10.29 -19.01 2.60
N GLU A 373 -10.23 -20.25 2.09
CA GLU A 373 -11.33 -21.21 2.03
C GLU A 373 -10.80 -22.63 2.25
N TYR A 374 -11.55 -23.46 2.97
CA TYR A 374 -11.19 -24.87 3.15
C TYR A 374 -11.68 -25.72 2.00
N THR A 375 -10.74 -26.34 1.30
CA THR A 375 -11.03 -27.36 0.29
C THR A 375 -10.06 -28.52 0.46
N SER A 376 -10.46 -29.73 0.12
CA SER A 376 -9.59 -30.91 0.32
C SER A 376 -8.37 -30.98 -0.62
N VAL A 377 -8.23 -30.02 -1.55
CA VAL A 377 -7.32 -30.12 -2.71
C VAL A 377 -6.43 -28.88 -2.92
N THR A 378 -6.53 -27.87 -2.07
CA THR A 378 -5.71 -26.63 -2.19
C THR A 378 -4.47 -26.70 -1.32
N PRO A 379 -3.37 -26.00 -1.67
CA PRO A 379 -2.09 -26.11 -0.97
C PRO A 379 -2.22 -25.90 0.54
N ILE A 380 -2.86 -24.80 0.95
CA ILE A 380 -2.93 -24.40 2.36
C ILE A 380 -3.87 -25.33 3.14
N SER A 381 -5.00 -25.74 2.57
CA SER A 381 -5.89 -26.68 3.25
C SER A 381 -5.30 -28.10 3.32
N ALA A 382 -4.56 -28.50 2.28
CA ALA A 382 -3.93 -29.81 2.21
C ALA A 382 -2.87 -30.01 3.28
N SER A 383 -2.12 -28.96 3.68
CA SER A 383 -1.19 -29.09 4.80
C SER A 383 -1.93 -29.54 6.06
N HIS A 384 -3.09 -28.96 6.37
CA HIS A 384 -3.91 -29.32 7.55
C HIS A 384 -4.59 -30.68 7.43
N PHE A 385 -5.20 -30.99 6.27
CA PHE A 385 -6.11 -32.12 6.17
C PHE A 385 -5.47 -33.45 5.79
N MET A 386 -4.36 -33.45 5.05
CA MET A 386 -3.82 -34.68 4.50
C MET A 386 -3.12 -35.54 5.57
N MET A 387 -3.38 -36.85 5.55
CA MET A 387 -2.75 -37.78 6.49
C MET A 387 -1.24 -37.90 6.25
N PRO A 388 -0.43 -38.03 7.30
CA PRO A 388 1.02 -38.12 7.17
C PRO A 388 1.47 -39.41 6.46
N TYR A 389 0.66 -40.46 6.42
CA TYR A 389 0.98 -41.70 5.70
C TYR A 389 0.42 -41.76 4.27
N TRP A 390 -0.14 -40.66 3.73
CA TRP A 390 -0.53 -40.58 2.31
C TRP A 390 0.64 -40.04 1.47
N ASN A 391 1.21 -40.88 0.61
CA ASN A 391 2.32 -40.47 -0.25
C ASN A 391 1.79 -39.75 -1.51
N PRO A 392 2.17 -38.47 -1.75
CA PRO A 392 1.78 -37.76 -2.98
C PRO A 392 2.53 -38.24 -4.23
N TYR A 393 3.53 -39.11 -4.10
CA TYR A 393 4.36 -39.59 -5.19
C TYR A 393 4.42 -41.12 -5.27
N ASN A 394 4.66 -41.61 -6.47
CA ASN A 394 5.00 -42.99 -6.78
C ASN A 394 6.47 -43.29 -6.46
N GLU A 395 6.85 -44.57 -6.48
CA GLU A 395 8.25 -45.01 -6.26
C GLU A 395 9.23 -44.41 -7.28
N ASP A 396 8.76 -44.08 -8.49
CA ASP A 396 9.55 -43.44 -9.55
C ASP A 396 9.61 -41.91 -9.43
N GLY A 397 8.92 -41.32 -8.45
CA GLY A 397 8.84 -39.88 -8.21
C GLY A 397 7.73 -39.16 -8.99
N SER A 398 6.95 -39.86 -9.81
CA SER A 398 5.77 -39.27 -10.47
C SER A 398 4.65 -38.97 -9.46
N ILE A 399 3.79 -37.98 -9.75
CA ILE A 399 2.67 -37.62 -8.87
C ILE A 399 1.64 -38.76 -8.86
N ALA A 400 1.33 -39.27 -7.67
CA ALA A 400 0.31 -40.30 -7.48
C ALA A 400 -1.08 -39.78 -7.85
N SER A 401 -1.90 -40.60 -8.52
CA SER A 401 -3.20 -40.21 -9.04
C SER A 401 -4.27 -41.24 -8.67
N THR A 402 -5.54 -40.81 -8.62
CA THR A 402 -6.66 -41.74 -8.52
C THR A 402 -6.97 -42.43 -9.84
N LYS A 403 -6.30 -42.04 -10.94
CA LYS A 403 -6.53 -42.60 -12.28
C LYS A 403 -5.91 -43.99 -12.45
N ASP A 404 -4.76 -44.19 -11.85
CA ASP A 404 -3.94 -45.41 -11.94
C ASP A 404 -3.90 -46.16 -10.59
N ASP A 405 -4.83 -45.83 -9.68
CA ASP A 405 -4.97 -46.37 -8.33
C ASP A 405 -3.69 -46.27 -7.46
N SER A 406 -2.77 -45.38 -7.84
CA SER A 406 -1.53 -45.16 -7.11
C SER A 406 -1.69 -44.26 -5.88
N TRP A 407 -2.70 -43.38 -5.89
CA TRP A 407 -3.06 -42.57 -4.74
C TRP A 407 -3.84 -43.37 -3.70
N THR A 408 -3.31 -43.43 -2.48
CA THR A 408 -3.85 -44.23 -1.37
C THR A 408 -4.71 -43.41 -0.39
N GLY A 409 -4.88 -42.11 -0.63
CA GLY A 409 -5.72 -41.25 0.20
C GLY A 409 -7.21 -41.34 -0.13
N THR A 410 -8.06 -40.88 0.78
CA THR A 410 -9.53 -40.98 0.62
C THR A 410 -10.13 -39.91 -0.30
N ASN A 411 -9.39 -38.81 -0.53
CA ASN A 411 -9.78 -37.70 -1.41
C ASN A 411 -8.91 -37.67 -2.68
N GLN A 412 -8.83 -36.53 -3.37
CA GLN A 412 -7.90 -36.34 -4.48
C GLN A 412 -6.52 -35.94 -3.96
N ASN A 413 -5.46 -36.36 -4.66
CA ASN A 413 -4.12 -35.83 -4.43
C ASN A 413 -4.12 -34.33 -4.80
N PRO A 414 -3.81 -33.41 -3.85
CA PRO A 414 -3.81 -31.97 -4.14
C PRO A 414 -2.82 -31.59 -5.24
N LEU A 415 -1.67 -32.27 -5.33
CA LEU A 415 -0.68 -32.01 -6.39
C LEU A 415 -1.23 -32.39 -7.77
N ASP A 416 -1.94 -33.51 -7.85
CA ASP A 416 -2.58 -33.95 -9.10
C ASP A 416 -3.71 -33.00 -9.50
N TRP A 417 -4.51 -32.54 -8.52
CA TRP A 417 -5.58 -31.56 -8.75
C TRP A 417 -5.04 -30.26 -9.33
N MET A 418 -4.04 -29.65 -8.68
CA MET A 418 -3.50 -28.35 -9.11
C MET A 418 -2.87 -28.42 -10.50
N ARG A 419 -2.10 -29.48 -10.78
CA ARG A 419 -1.53 -29.73 -12.10
C ARG A 419 -2.61 -29.84 -13.18
N ASN A 420 -3.73 -30.49 -12.84
CA ASN A 420 -4.81 -30.72 -13.80
C ASN A 420 -5.83 -29.60 -13.90
N ASN A 421 -5.80 -28.62 -12.98
CA ASN A 421 -6.77 -27.52 -12.91
C ASN A 421 -6.08 -26.15 -12.88
N PRO A 422 -5.20 -25.82 -13.84
CA PRO A 422 -4.47 -24.55 -13.81
C PRO A 422 -5.41 -23.36 -14.06
N VAL A 423 -5.11 -22.25 -13.39
CA VAL A 423 -5.77 -20.96 -13.56
C VAL A 423 -4.70 -19.89 -13.74
N SER A 424 -4.78 -19.15 -14.84
CA SER A 424 -3.87 -18.04 -15.14
C SER A 424 -4.64 -16.76 -15.39
N TYR A 425 -4.06 -15.64 -14.97
CA TYR A 425 -4.58 -14.31 -15.21
C TYR A 425 -3.55 -13.46 -15.94
N LYS A 426 -4.02 -12.69 -16.91
CA LYS A 426 -3.19 -11.69 -17.60
C LYS A 426 -3.83 -10.33 -17.50
N LYS A 427 -3.01 -9.33 -17.20
CA LYS A 427 -3.47 -7.95 -17.08
C LYS A 427 -2.58 -7.01 -17.88
N TYR A 428 -3.22 -6.16 -18.66
CA TYR A 428 -2.61 -5.06 -19.39
C TYR A 428 -3.12 -3.76 -18.79
N LYS A 429 -2.22 -2.88 -18.37
CA LYS A 429 -2.59 -1.61 -17.74
C LYS A 429 -1.91 -0.46 -18.48
N VAL A 430 -2.67 0.60 -18.73
CA VAL A 430 -2.16 1.88 -19.22
C VAL A 430 -2.73 2.97 -18.32
N LEU A 431 -1.86 3.69 -17.63
CA LEU A 431 -2.22 4.88 -16.88
C LEU A 431 -1.45 6.06 -17.48
N SER A 432 -2.15 7.02 -18.06
CA SER A 432 -1.52 8.16 -18.71
C SER A 432 -2.20 9.46 -18.32
N THR A 433 -1.40 10.42 -17.88
CA THR A 433 -1.85 11.77 -17.55
C THR A 433 -1.16 12.77 -18.44
N LEU A 434 -1.93 13.60 -19.13
CA LEU A 434 -1.45 14.73 -19.93
C LEU A 434 -1.90 16.02 -19.25
N TYR A 435 -1.03 17.01 -19.18
CA TYR A 435 -1.40 18.29 -18.60
C TYR A 435 -0.71 19.48 -19.27
N ALA A 436 -1.37 20.62 -19.21
CA ALA A 436 -0.84 21.91 -19.62
C ALA A 436 -0.99 22.91 -18.48
N GLU A 437 0.06 23.66 -18.21
CA GLU A 437 0.14 24.71 -17.22
C GLU A 437 0.46 26.03 -17.92
N VAL A 438 -0.39 27.03 -17.69
CA VAL A 438 -0.31 28.36 -18.28
C VAL A 438 -0.16 29.40 -17.17
N ASN A 439 0.84 30.26 -17.29
CA ASN A 439 1.13 31.35 -16.36
C ASN A 439 0.95 32.70 -17.07
N PRO A 440 -0.31 33.18 -17.26
CA PRO A 440 -0.60 34.33 -18.10
C PRO A 440 -0.17 35.66 -17.46
N ILE A 441 -0.22 35.74 -16.13
CA ILE A 441 0.28 36.86 -15.32
C ILE A 441 1.07 36.31 -14.14
N LYS A 442 1.95 37.14 -13.57
CA LYS A 442 2.77 36.75 -12.42
C LYS A 442 1.88 36.31 -11.25
N GLY A 443 2.13 35.10 -10.74
CA GLY A 443 1.42 34.53 -9.59
C GLY A 443 0.13 33.77 -9.95
N LEU A 444 -0.40 33.87 -11.17
CA LEU A 444 -1.54 33.08 -11.64
C LEU A 444 -1.04 31.87 -12.42
N THR A 445 -1.45 30.68 -12.01
CA THR A 445 -1.17 29.41 -12.66
C THR A 445 -2.49 28.71 -12.98
N ILE A 446 -2.76 28.50 -14.26
CA ILE A 446 -3.91 27.74 -14.75
C ILE A 446 -3.40 26.38 -15.20
N LYS A 447 -3.92 25.29 -14.64
CA LYS A 447 -3.53 23.93 -15.01
C LYS A 447 -4.75 23.15 -15.46
N SER A 448 -4.69 22.59 -16.67
CA SER A 448 -5.65 21.63 -17.18
C SER A 448 -4.97 20.27 -17.30
N GLN A 449 -5.62 19.24 -16.77
CA GLN A 449 -5.10 17.87 -16.70
C GLN A 449 -6.17 16.91 -17.20
N PHE A 450 -5.77 15.98 -18.06
CA PHE A 450 -6.58 14.87 -18.54
C PHE A 450 -5.85 13.57 -18.23
N ALA A 451 -6.56 12.60 -17.67
CA ALA A 451 -6.03 11.29 -17.34
C ALA A 451 -6.91 10.19 -17.91
N ALA A 452 -6.26 9.16 -18.46
CA ALA A 452 -6.87 7.93 -18.90
C ALA A 452 -6.26 6.77 -18.11
N ASP A 453 -7.12 6.02 -17.43
CA ASP A 453 -6.78 4.79 -16.74
C ASP A 453 -7.50 3.62 -17.40
N TYR A 454 -6.76 2.78 -18.11
CA TYR A 454 -7.27 1.63 -18.84
C TYR A 454 -6.67 0.32 -18.31
N ALA A 455 -7.51 -0.66 -18.05
CA ALA A 455 -7.08 -2.03 -17.73
C ALA A 455 -7.87 -3.05 -18.55
N HIS A 456 -7.15 -4.00 -19.15
CA HIS A 456 -7.71 -5.19 -19.76
C HIS A 456 -7.24 -6.41 -18.97
N MET A 457 -8.18 -7.22 -18.49
CA MET A 457 -7.91 -8.40 -17.68
C MET A 457 -8.53 -9.63 -18.32
N THR A 458 -7.77 -10.71 -18.39
CA THR A 458 -8.26 -12.01 -18.84
C THR A 458 -7.96 -13.08 -17.80
N ALA A 459 -8.87 -14.03 -17.66
CA ALA A 459 -8.62 -15.25 -16.91
C ALA A 459 -8.80 -16.44 -17.85
N PHE A 460 -7.93 -17.43 -17.69
CA PHE A 460 -8.06 -18.71 -18.36
C PHE A 460 -7.94 -19.82 -17.33
N ARG A 461 -9.02 -20.59 -17.18
CA ARG A 461 -9.08 -21.77 -16.32
C ARG A 461 -9.23 -23.00 -17.19
N GLN A 462 -8.58 -24.08 -16.81
CA GLN A 462 -8.67 -25.35 -17.51
C GLN A 462 -8.86 -26.47 -16.51
N SER A 463 -9.49 -27.55 -16.95
CA SER A 463 -9.54 -28.83 -16.26
C SER A 463 -9.31 -29.91 -17.31
N PHE A 464 -8.19 -30.61 -17.22
CA PHE A 464 -7.75 -31.51 -18.31
C PHE A 464 -8.63 -32.75 -18.42
N PRO A 465 -8.99 -33.18 -19.64
CA PRO A 465 -9.78 -34.40 -19.87
C PRO A 465 -9.17 -35.67 -19.26
N SER A 466 -7.84 -35.76 -19.22
CA SER A 466 -7.13 -36.91 -18.65
C SER A 466 -7.23 -37.03 -17.13
N PHE A 467 -7.67 -35.98 -16.44
CA PHE A 467 -7.91 -36.00 -15.00
C PHE A 467 -9.09 -36.92 -14.68
N SER A 468 -8.90 -37.82 -13.71
CA SER A 468 -9.83 -38.91 -13.40
C SER A 468 -11.26 -38.43 -13.16
N THR A 469 -11.45 -37.33 -12.43
CA THR A 469 -12.79 -36.79 -12.10
C THR A 469 -13.54 -36.24 -13.31
N ASN A 470 -12.82 -35.92 -14.39
CA ASN A 470 -13.43 -35.39 -15.60
C ASN A 470 -13.97 -36.49 -16.52
N ASN A 471 -13.59 -37.76 -16.29
CA ASN A 471 -14.04 -38.92 -17.07
C ASN A 471 -13.89 -38.71 -18.59
N GLY A 472 -12.72 -38.22 -19.02
CA GLY A 472 -12.44 -37.93 -20.43
C GLY A 472 -13.13 -36.68 -20.99
N SER A 473 -13.83 -35.91 -20.16
CA SER A 473 -14.56 -34.69 -20.54
C SER A 473 -14.07 -33.49 -19.72
N GLY A 474 -13.04 -32.82 -20.23
CA GLY A 474 -12.46 -31.63 -19.61
C GLY A 474 -13.37 -30.41 -19.67
N ASN A 475 -12.88 -29.33 -19.04
CA ASN A 475 -13.51 -28.01 -19.01
C ASN A 475 -12.49 -26.93 -19.37
N ALA A 476 -12.94 -25.88 -20.05
CA ALA A 476 -12.17 -24.68 -20.29
C ALA A 476 -13.04 -23.45 -20.03
N GLY A 477 -12.54 -22.49 -19.28
CA GLY A 477 -13.22 -21.23 -19.02
C GLY A 477 -12.36 -20.04 -19.40
N ARG A 478 -12.96 -19.05 -20.07
CA ARG A 478 -12.34 -17.75 -20.33
C ARG A 478 -13.19 -16.63 -19.78
N SER A 479 -12.55 -15.59 -19.27
CA SER A 479 -13.19 -14.31 -19.02
C SER A 479 -12.34 -13.17 -19.56
N SER A 480 -13.01 -12.10 -19.94
CA SER A 480 -12.42 -10.85 -20.39
C SER A 480 -13.13 -9.70 -19.70
N ASN A 481 -12.38 -8.73 -19.19
CA ASN A 481 -12.92 -7.54 -18.55
C ASN A 481 -12.10 -6.31 -18.94
N ASP A 482 -12.80 -5.29 -19.43
CA ASP A 482 -12.25 -3.99 -19.77
C ASP A 482 -12.71 -2.97 -18.73
N ARG A 483 -11.79 -2.10 -18.31
CA ARG A 483 -12.03 -1.00 -17.39
C ARG A 483 -11.43 0.26 -17.98
N LEU A 484 -12.24 1.31 -18.09
CA LEU A 484 -11.77 2.62 -18.51
C LEU A 484 -12.29 3.66 -17.52
N SER A 485 -11.38 4.47 -16.98
CA SER A 485 -11.68 5.65 -16.20
C SER A 485 -11.01 6.86 -16.84
N LEU A 486 -11.82 7.87 -17.15
CA LEU A 486 -11.38 9.15 -17.69
C LEU A 486 -11.57 10.21 -16.64
N THR A 487 -10.53 10.99 -16.38
CA THR A 487 -10.59 12.10 -15.41
C THR A 487 -10.12 13.38 -16.07
N ILE A 488 -10.90 14.46 -15.90
CA ILE A 488 -10.49 15.82 -16.24
C ILE A 488 -10.43 16.67 -14.97
N THR A 489 -9.36 17.42 -14.82
CA THR A 489 -9.17 18.32 -13.70
C THR A 489 -8.63 19.66 -14.18
N ASN A 490 -9.37 20.73 -13.91
CA ASN A 490 -9.00 22.08 -14.27
C ASN A 490 -8.87 22.91 -12.99
N THR A 491 -7.75 23.63 -12.87
CA THR A 491 -7.47 24.46 -11.69
C THR A 491 -6.92 25.82 -12.09
N ALA A 492 -7.26 26.83 -11.30
CA ALA A 492 -6.69 28.17 -11.37
C ALA A 492 -6.20 28.55 -9.97
N ASN A 493 -4.89 28.80 -9.84
CA ASN A 493 -4.23 29.11 -8.59
C ASN A 493 -3.60 30.50 -8.66
N TYR A 494 -3.95 31.40 -7.74
CA TYR A 494 -3.40 32.75 -7.68
C TYR A 494 -2.68 33.02 -6.37
N MET A 495 -1.37 33.27 -6.44
CA MET A 495 -0.49 33.54 -5.31
C MET A 495 0.09 34.94 -5.38
N PHE A 496 0.00 35.68 -4.28
CA PHE A 496 0.62 36.99 -4.16
C PHE A 496 1.03 37.30 -2.71
N THR A 497 1.99 38.19 -2.55
CA THR A 497 2.47 38.65 -1.24
C THR A 497 2.38 40.18 -1.16
N LEU A 498 1.74 40.69 -0.10
CA LEU A 498 1.64 42.12 0.21
C LEU A 498 2.61 42.49 1.32
N ARG A 499 3.36 43.59 1.11
CA ARG A 499 4.31 44.16 2.09
C ARG A 499 5.29 43.13 2.67
N GLU A 500 5.64 42.11 1.88
CA GLU A 500 6.55 41.00 2.24
C GLU A 500 6.14 40.15 3.46
N LYS A 501 5.01 40.46 4.12
CA LYS A 501 4.55 39.79 5.33
C LYS A 501 3.23 39.05 5.18
N HIS A 502 2.38 39.47 4.25
CA HIS A 502 1.06 38.87 4.05
C HIS A 502 1.08 38.08 2.74
N SER A 503 1.15 36.76 2.83
CA SER A 503 1.07 35.88 1.65
C SER A 503 -0.33 35.29 1.55
N PHE A 504 -0.91 35.36 0.36
CA PHE A 504 -2.21 34.82 0.01
C PHE A 504 -2.08 33.81 -1.10
N ASN A 505 -2.90 32.77 -1.05
CA ASN A 505 -3.01 31.77 -2.10
C ASN A 505 -4.47 31.34 -2.26
N PHE A 506 -5.01 31.52 -3.46
CA PHE A 506 -6.38 31.16 -3.79
C PHE A 506 -6.38 30.14 -4.93
N LEU A 507 -7.00 28.98 -4.67
CA LEU A 507 -7.18 27.91 -5.65
C LEU A 507 -8.67 27.75 -5.93
N LEU A 508 -9.03 27.66 -7.21
CA LEU A 508 -10.34 27.21 -7.67
C LEU A 508 -10.15 26.05 -8.63
N GLY A 509 -11.07 25.09 -8.62
CA GLY A 509 -11.00 23.97 -9.55
C GLY A 509 -12.30 23.23 -9.75
N GLN A 510 -12.28 22.43 -10.82
CA GLN A 510 -13.32 21.51 -11.24
C GLN A 510 -12.68 20.15 -11.50
N GLU A 511 -13.42 19.09 -11.17
CA GLU A 511 -13.05 17.70 -11.47
C GLU A 511 -14.25 16.96 -12.06
N GLY A 512 -14.01 16.18 -13.11
CA GLY A 512 -14.98 15.28 -13.72
C GLY A 512 -14.36 13.90 -13.86
N VAL A 513 -15.07 12.87 -13.41
CA VAL A 513 -14.66 11.46 -13.54
C VAL A 513 -15.78 10.73 -14.26
N ASP A 514 -15.41 9.92 -15.24
CA ASP A 514 -16.31 8.98 -15.88
C ASP A 514 -15.63 7.61 -15.94
N ALA A 515 -16.28 6.58 -15.38
CA ALA A 515 -15.70 5.27 -15.25
C ALA A 515 -16.69 4.20 -15.68
N GLN A 516 -16.20 3.26 -16.48
CA GLN A 516 -16.97 2.16 -17.03
C GLN A 516 -16.18 0.85 -16.93
N SER A 517 -16.91 -0.24 -16.74
CA SER A 517 -16.37 -1.58 -16.89
C SER A 517 -17.38 -2.50 -17.55
N GLU A 518 -16.87 -3.29 -18.49
CA GLU A 518 -17.62 -4.28 -19.25
C GLU A 518 -16.83 -5.58 -19.35
N GLY A 519 -17.50 -6.69 -19.62
CA GLY A 519 -16.84 -7.97 -19.77
C GLY A 519 -17.79 -9.14 -19.78
N PHE A 520 -17.23 -10.31 -20.07
CA PHE A 520 -17.96 -11.57 -20.10
C PHE A 520 -17.11 -12.72 -19.55
N SER A 521 -17.78 -13.82 -19.20
CA SER A 521 -17.17 -15.11 -18.92
C SER A 521 -17.95 -16.23 -19.59
N ILE A 522 -17.23 -17.21 -20.13
CA ILE A 522 -17.78 -18.40 -20.75
C ILE A 522 -17.00 -19.62 -20.25
N SER A 523 -17.72 -20.70 -19.97
CA SER A 523 -17.15 -22.01 -19.67
C SER A 523 -17.72 -23.05 -20.62
N MET A 524 -16.83 -23.78 -21.27
CA MET A 524 -17.15 -24.86 -22.20
C MET A 524 -16.73 -26.19 -21.57
N ARG A 525 -17.54 -27.23 -21.78
CA ARG A 525 -17.25 -28.62 -21.42
C ARG A 525 -17.21 -29.49 -22.68
N GLY A 526 -16.55 -30.64 -22.59
CA GLY A 526 -16.52 -31.62 -23.67
C GLY A 526 -15.18 -31.68 -24.40
N GLN A 527 -14.17 -30.97 -23.91
CA GLN A 527 -12.79 -31.19 -24.33
C GLN A 527 -12.44 -32.67 -24.06
N ASN A 528 -11.84 -33.35 -25.02
CA ASN A 528 -11.53 -34.79 -24.93
C ASN A 528 -10.05 -35.10 -25.16
N ASN A 529 -9.22 -34.08 -25.34
CA ASN A 529 -7.78 -34.19 -25.55
C ASN A 529 -7.07 -33.07 -24.78
N ASP A 530 -6.08 -33.43 -23.96
CA ASP A 530 -5.34 -32.49 -23.11
C ASP A 530 -4.61 -31.38 -23.89
N LEU A 531 -4.19 -31.68 -25.13
CA LEU A 531 -3.54 -30.72 -26.02
C LEU A 531 -4.54 -29.76 -26.69
N LEU A 532 -5.84 -30.08 -26.67
CA LEU A 532 -6.92 -29.32 -27.30
C LEU A 532 -7.92 -28.79 -26.27
N THR A 533 -7.43 -28.20 -25.19
CA THR A 533 -8.23 -27.73 -24.05
C THR A 533 -8.67 -26.27 -24.15
N ASN A 534 -8.69 -25.69 -25.36
CA ASN A 534 -9.29 -24.38 -25.59
C ASN A 534 -10.82 -24.44 -25.62
N ILE A 535 -11.46 -23.29 -25.39
CA ILE A 535 -12.93 -23.16 -25.37
C ILE A 535 -13.58 -23.62 -26.69
N SER A 536 -12.90 -23.44 -27.83
CA SER A 536 -13.40 -23.82 -29.16
C SER A 536 -13.55 -25.32 -29.38
N ASN A 537 -12.90 -26.16 -28.56
CA ASN A 537 -12.97 -27.61 -28.66
C ASN A 537 -14.00 -28.22 -27.69
N GLY A 538 -14.73 -27.39 -26.94
CA GLY A 538 -15.84 -27.86 -26.12
C GLY A 538 -17.10 -28.07 -26.97
N THR A 539 -17.91 -29.04 -26.58
CA THR A 539 -19.16 -29.39 -27.25
C THR A 539 -20.39 -28.83 -26.55
N LEU A 540 -20.25 -28.36 -25.30
CA LEU A 540 -21.33 -27.84 -24.47
C LEU A 540 -20.90 -26.55 -23.77
N ALA A 541 -21.70 -25.49 -23.87
CA ALA A 541 -21.56 -24.32 -23.01
C ALA A 541 -22.10 -24.67 -21.61
N ALA A 542 -21.21 -24.79 -20.63
CA ALA A 542 -21.56 -25.16 -19.26
C ALA A 542 -22.05 -23.95 -18.44
N SER A 543 -21.52 -22.77 -18.73
CA SER A 543 -22.00 -21.50 -18.18
C SER A 543 -21.54 -20.33 -19.05
N TRP A 544 -22.33 -19.28 -19.07
CA TRP A 544 -21.96 -17.98 -19.63
C TRP A 544 -22.60 -16.90 -18.79
N SER A 545 -21.91 -15.80 -18.63
CA SER A 545 -22.44 -14.63 -17.97
C SER A 545 -21.70 -13.40 -18.47
N ASP A 546 -22.33 -12.23 -18.39
CA ASP A 546 -21.55 -11.01 -18.23
C ASP A 546 -20.68 -11.17 -16.97
N THR A 547 -19.53 -10.51 -16.88
CA THR A 547 -18.64 -10.65 -15.72
C THR A 547 -19.43 -10.45 -14.41
N ALA A 548 -19.03 -11.15 -13.34
CA ALA A 548 -19.79 -11.25 -12.09
C ALA A 548 -20.37 -9.90 -11.59
N ALA A 549 -21.54 -9.94 -10.94
CA ALA A 549 -22.17 -8.76 -10.35
C ALA A 549 -21.15 -7.96 -9.50
N GLY A 550 -21.02 -6.65 -9.77
CA GLY A 550 -20.02 -5.77 -9.16
C GLY A 550 -18.78 -5.49 -10.01
N THR A 551 -18.57 -6.25 -11.11
CA THR A 551 -17.49 -5.98 -12.08
C THR A 551 -17.96 -5.21 -13.31
N LEU A 552 -19.23 -5.32 -13.72
CA LEU A 552 -19.82 -4.38 -14.67
C LEU A 552 -20.39 -3.17 -13.93
N TYR A 553 -20.00 -1.98 -14.35
CA TYR A 553 -20.48 -0.75 -13.77
C TYR A 553 -20.29 0.44 -14.72
N SER A 554 -21.09 1.47 -14.48
CA SER A 554 -20.84 2.82 -14.97
C SER A 554 -21.13 3.81 -13.84
N TYR A 555 -20.19 4.70 -13.57
CA TYR A 555 -20.41 5.79 -12.63
C TYR A 555 -19.67 7.05 -13.07
N SER A 556 -20.17 8.19 -12.61
CA SER A 556 -19.55 9.48 -12.87
C SER A 556 -19.55 10.35 -11.61
N TYR A 557 -18.55 11.22 -11.52
CA TYR A 557 -18.47 12.29 -10.53
C TYR A 557 -18.31 13.63 -11.22
N LEU A 558 -18.94 14.67 -10.67
CA LEU A 558 -18.70 16.07 -11.03
C LEU A 558 -18.50 16.88 -9.77
N SER A 559 -17.43 17.66 -9.72
CA SER A 559 -16.99 18.31 -8.49
C SER A 559 -16.51 19.72 -8.74
N PHE A 560 -16.77 20.62 -7.80
CA PHE A 560 -16.25 21.97 -7.77
C PHE A 560 -15.65 22.26 -6.40
N PHE A 561 -14.46 22.86 -6.37
CA PHE A 561 -13.76 23.13 -5.12
C PHE A 561 -12.99 24.43 -5.14
N GLY A 562 -12.80 24.99 -3.95
CA GLY A 562 -12.02 26.18 -3.71
C GLY A 562 -11.23 26.09 -2.41
N ARG A 563 -10.07 26.73 -2.38
CA ARG A 563 -9.23 26.86 -1.19
C ARG A 563 -8.63 28.26 -1.11
N GLY A 564 -8.69 28.85 0.07
CA GLY A 564 -7.97 30.07 0.41
C GLY A 564 -6.96 29.79 1.52
N GLU A 565 -5.73 30.28 1.36
CA GLU A 565 -4.67 30.20 2.35
C GLU A 565 -4.13 31.60 2.64
N TYR A 566 -3.84 31.86 3.91
CA TYR A 566 -3.25 33.10 4.40
C TYR A 566 -2.09 32.79 5.34
N ASN A 567 -0.98 33.50 5.14
CA ASN A 567 0.19 33.44 5.99
C ASN A 567 0.61 34.86 6.38
N TYR A 568 0.77 35.09 7.68
CA TYR A 568 1.33 36.31 8.25
C TYR A 568 2.73 36.08 8.83
N ASP A 569 3.75 36.67 8.19
CA ASP A 569 5.17 36.71 8.63
C ASP A 569 5.79 35.31 8.89
N GLY A 570 5.14 34.26 8.37
CA GLY A 570 5.44 32.86 8.66
C GLY A 570 5.21 32.45 10.12
N ARG A 571 4.35 33.18 10.85
CA ARG A 571 3.95 32.92 12.24
C ARG A 571 2.56 32.32 12.33
N TYR A 572 1.59 32.93 11.67
CA TYR A 572 0.20 32.50 11.67
C TYR A 572 -0.19 32.06 10.28
N TYR A 573 -0.74 30.87 10.18
CA TYR A 573 -1.22 30.28 8.95
C TYR A 573 -2.68 29.92 9.15
N VAL A 574 -3.49 30.27 8.17
CA VAL A 574 -4.92 29.96 8.12
C VAL A 574 -5.21 29.40 6.76
N ASP A 575 -5.93 28.30 6.69
CA ASP A 575 -6.49 27.79 5.43
C ASP A 575 -7.95 27.43 5.58
N PHE A 576 -8.71 27.69 4.51
CA PHE A 576 -10.11 27.36 4.39
C PHE A 576 -10.35 26.68 3.05
N SER A 577 -11.15 25.63 3.04
CA SER A 577 -11.57 24.97 1.81
C SER A 577 -13.08 24.69 1.81
N LEU A 578 -13.64 24.69 0.61
CA LEU A 578 -15.02 24.34 0.35
C LEU A 578 -15.07 23.51 -0.94
N ARG A 579 -15.84 22.43 -0.92
CA ARG A 579 -16.02 21.52 -2.05
C ARG A 579 -17.47 21.05 -2.13
N THR A 580 -17.97 20.90 -3.34
CA THR A 580 -19.26 20.27 -3.63
C THR A 580 -19.06 19.18 -4.67
N ASP A 581 -19.61 17.99 -4.39
CA ASP A 581 -19.42 16.78 -5.17
C ASP A 581 -20.77 16.17 -5.56
N ALA A 582 -20.94 15.85 -6.83
CA ALA A 582 -22.06 15.09 -7.35
C ALA A 582 -21.63 13.67 -7.71
N SER A 583 -22.40 12.66 -7.28
CA SER A 583 -22.17 11.26 -7.67
C SER A 583 -23.38 10.65 -8.37
N SER A 584 -23.13 9.81 -9.37
CA SER A 584 -24.20 9.03 -10.01
C SER A 584 -24.76 7.91 -9.13
N ARG A 585 -24.06 7.55 -8.05
CA ARG A 585 -24.43 6.49 -7.09
C ARG A 585 -25.63 6.85 -6.19
N PHE A 586 -26.07 8.09 -6.21
CA PHE A 586 -27.21 8.58 -5.41
C PHE A 586 -28.40 8.98 -6.28
N GLY A 587 -29.58 9.00 -5.65
CA GLY A 587 -30.83 9.45 -6.25
C GLY A 587 -30.75 10.91 -6.69
N LYS A 588 -31.54 11.30 -7.71
CA LYS A 588 -31.44 12.59 -8.41
C LYS A 588 -31.43 13.80 -7.47
N ASP A 589 -32.22 13.74 -6.40
CA ASP A 589 -32.39 14.84 -5.44
C ASP A 589 -31.28 14.92 -4.39
N ASN A 590 -30.49 13.85 -4.23
CA ASN A 590 -29.45 13.72 -3.20
C ASN A 590 -28.03 13.55 -3.75
N ARG A 591 -27.83 13.79 -5.06
CA ARG A 591 -26.52 13.60 -5.72
C ARG A 591 -25.43 14.51 -5.19
N TRP A 592 -25.77 15.75 -4.82
CA TRP A 592 -24.83 16.77 -4.40
C TRP A 592 -24.55 16.72 -2.89
N GLY A 593 -23.28 16.62 -2.52
CA GLY A 593 -22.80 16.75 -1.14
C GLY A 593 -21.83 17.92 -1.01
N ALA A 594 -21.94 18.69 0.08
CA ALA A 594 -21.08 19.84 0.36
C ALA A 594 -20.18 19.58 1.58
N PHE A 595 -18.89 19.89 1.43
CA PHE A 595 -17.83 19.60 2.39
C PHE A 595 -16.93 20.81 2.58
N TRP A 596 -16.48 21.06 3.80
CA TRP A 596 -15.64 22.23 4.11
C TRP A 596 -14.57 21.88 5.14
N SER A 597 -13.50 22.68 5.19
CA SER A 597 -12.52 22.58 6.27
C SER A 597 -11.88 23.92 6.61
N VAL A 598 -11.41 24.03 7.85
CA VAL A 598 -10.62 25.15 8.36
C VAL A 598 -9.38 24.57 9.07
N GLY A 599 -8.21 25.13 8.77
CA GLY A 599 -6.95 24.84 9.43
C GLY A 599 -6.31 26.12 9.97
N LEU A 600 -5.72 26.02 11.15
CA LEU A 600 -4.97 27.08 11.82
C LEU A 600 -3.63 26.49 12.27
N MET A 601 -2.52 27.16 11.94
CA MET A 601 -1.21 26.80 12.48
C MET A 601 -0.48 28.03 13.00
N TRP A 602 0.03 27.91 14.23
CA TRP A 602 0.89 28.89 14.88
C TRP A 602 2.30 28.35 15.01
N ASN A 603 3.26 29.04 14.38
CA ASN A 603 4.68 28.78 14.52
C ASN A 603 5.24 29.59 15.69
N LEU A 604 5.09 29.04 16.90
CA LEU A 604 5.53 29.66 18.16
C LEU A 604 7.04 29.94 18.17
N LYS A 605 7.85 29.14 17.47
CA LYS A 605 9.30 29.33 17.44
C LYS A 605 9.72 30.67 16.84
N LYS A 606 8.90 31.26 15.95
CA LYS A 606 9.16 32.60 15.39
C LYS A 606 8.76 33.75 16.30
N GLU A 607 8.14 33.49 17.45
CA GLU A 607 7.82 34.55 18.40
C GLU A 607 9.05 35.03 19.16
N LYS A 608 9.09 36.33 19.48
CA LYS A 608 10.25 36.96 20.12
C LYS A 608 10.69 36.23 21.41
N PHE A 609 9.72 35.72 22.18
CA PHE A 609 9.97 35.06 23.46
C PHE A 609 10.51 33.63 23.35
N LEU A 610 10.37 32.95 22.20
CA LEU A 610 10.89 31.59 21.98
C LEU A 610 12.03 31.54 20.95
N ASN A 611 12.20 32.58 20.14
CA ASN A 611 13.22 32.63 19.09
C ASN A 611 14.63 32.43 19.67
N GLU A 612 14.92 33.00 20.85
CA GLU A 612 16.22 32.91 21.52
C GLU A 612 16.54 31.52 22.10
N CYS A 613 15.54 30.66 22.32
CA CYS A 613 15.74 29.32 22.88
C CYS A 613 16.41 28.37 21.88
N LYS A 614 17.75 28.32 21.86
CA LYS A 614 18.53 27.50 20.91
C LYS A 614 18.32 26.00 21.04
N TRP A 615 17.98 25.50 22.23
CA TRP A 615 17.72 24.08 22.46
C TRP A 615 16.41 23.61 21.82
N LEU A 616 15.49 24.53 21.53
CA LEU A 616 14.21 24.27 20.88
C LEU A 616 14.27 24.81 19.44
N THR A 617 14.36 23.92 18.46
CA THR A 617 14.55 24.27 17.04
C THR A 617 13.25 24.45 16.28
N THR A 618 12.20 23.76 16.68
CA THR A 618 10.85 23.88 16.09
C THR A 618 9.81 23.84 17.19
N THR A 619 8.78 24.68 17.08
CA THR A 619 7.60 24.67 17.95
C THR A 619 6.42 25.15 17.15
N ARG A 620 5.53 24.24 16.78
CA ARG A 620 4.32 24.57 16.02
C ARG A 620 3.13 23.90 16.67
N LEU A 621 2.03 24.64 16.73
CA LEU A 621 0.73 24.15 17.16
C LEU A 621 -0.21 24.29 15.96
N ALA A 622 -0.91 23.22 15.61
CA ALA A 622 -1.90 23.23 14.55
C ALA A 622 -3.24 22.69 15.03
N LEU A 623 -4.33 23.30 14.58
CA LEU A 623 -5.69 22.88 14.81
C LEU A 623 -6.40 22.83 13.46
N SER A 624 -7.05 21.72 13.15
CA SER A 624 -7.89 21.61 11.95
C SER A 624 -9.24 21.01 12.28
N THR A 625 -10.27 21.43 11.56
CA THR A 625 -11.61 20.83 11.65
C THR A 625 -12.33 20.94 10.32
N GLY A 626 -13.17 19.96 10.01
CA GLY A 626 -13.97 19.99 8.78
C GLY A 626 -14.76 18.72 8.54
N THR A 627 -15.50 18.73 7.44
CA THR A 627 -16.34 17.62 6.99
C THR A 627 -15.80 17.00 5.70
N SER A 628 -16.04 15.70 5.54
CA SER A 628 -15.75 14.93 4.33
C SER A 628 -16.86 13.91 4.09
N GLY A 629 -16.99 13.45 2.85
CA GLY A 629 -17.99 12.45 2.47
C GLY A 629 -17.39 11.07 2.23
N ASN A 630 -18.27 10.06 2.22
CA ASN A 630 -18.04 8.73 1.68
C ASN A 630 -19.22 8.34 0.76
N SER A 631 -18.91 7.70 -0.37
CA SER A 631 -19.88 7.19 -1.36
C SER A 631 -19.59 5.77 -1.80
N ASP A 632 -18.78 5.03 -1.04
CA ASP A 632 -18.35 3.69 -1.45
C ASP A 632 -19.40 2.61 -1.19
N ILE A 633 -20.46 2.66 -2.00
CA ILE A 633 -21.61 1.77 -2.06
C ILE A 633 -21.80 1.25 -3.49
N GLY A 634 -22.70 0.27 -3.65
CA GLY A 634 -23.08 -0.26 -4.95
C GLY A 634 -23.52 0.83 -5.95
N TYR A 635 -23.12 0.70 -7.21
CA TYR A 635 -23.28 1.74 -8.24
C TYR A 635 -24.73 2.16 -8.52
N TYR A 636 -25.69 1.27 -8.25
CA TYR A 636 -27.12 1.45 -8.49
C TYR A 636 -27.95 1.21 -7.22
N ALA A 637 -27.35 1.34 -6.03
CA ALA A 637 -28.00 1.02 -4.74
C ALA A 637 -29.30 1.80 -4.47
N TRP A 638 -29.45 2.98 -5.04
CA TRP A 638 -30.66 3.81 -4.90
C TRP A 638 -31.84 3.35 -5.80
N GLN A 639 -31.58 2.53 -6.82
CA GLN A 639 -32.58 2.12 -7.81
C GLN A 639 -33.35 0.87 -7.37
N SER A 640 -34.62 0.79 -7.76
CA SER A 640 -35.37 -0.47 -7.73
C SER A 640 -35.07 -1.25 -9.00
N LEU A 641 -34.50 -2.44 -8.87
CA LEU A 641 -34.01 -3.24 -10.00
C LEU A 641 -34.77 -4.56 -10.12
N VAL A 642 -34.96 -4.99 -11.37
CA VAL A 642 -35.36 -6.35 -11.73
C VAL A 642 -34.20 -7.04 -12.45
N LYS A 643 -34.12 -8.36 -12.39
CA LYS A 643 -33.08 -9.17 -13.05
C LYS A 643 -33.73 -10.26 -13.89
N GLY A 644 -33.14 -10.52 -15.06
CA GLY A 644 -33.49 -11.64 -15.93
C GLY A 644 -32.64 -12.88 -15.65
N GLY A 645 -32.80 -13.91 -16.48
CA GLY A 645 -31.95 -15.11 -16.43
C GLY A 645 -32.41 -16.19 -15.45
N MET A 646 -33.62 -16.07 -14.89
CA MET A 646 -34.31 -17.25 -14.39
C MET A 646 -34.85 -18.05 -15.58
N ASP A 647 -34.60 -19.35 -15.57
CA ASP A 647 -35.14 -20.28 -16.55
C ASP A 647 -36.32 -21.02 -15.91
N TYR A 648 -37.52 -20.85 -16.48
CA TYR A 648 -38.70 -21.59 -16.09
C TYR A 648 -39.19 -22.42 -17.29
N MET A 649 -38.78 -23.69 -17.34
CA MET A 649 -39.11 -24.64 -18.42
C MET A 649 -38.65 -24.19 -19.82
N GLY A 650 -37.50 -23.53 -19.93
CA GLY A 650 -36.94 -23.00 -21.17
C GLY A 650 -37.38 -21.57 -21.50
N GLU A 651 -38.26 -20.98 -20.69
CA GLU A 651 -38.72 -19.59 -20.85
C GLU A 651 -37.92 -18.64 -19.95
N THR A 652 -37.60 -17.47 -20.49
CA THR A 652 -36.88 -16.44 -19.74
C THR A 652 -37.82 -15.75 -18.75
N GLY A 653 -37.51 -15.86 -17.47
CA GLY A 653 -38.18 -15.16 -16.38
C GLY A 653 -37.48 -13.88 -15.96
N ILE A 654 -38.27 -12.96 -15.39
CA ILE A 654 -37.81 -11.77 -14.67
C ILE A 654 -38.22 -11.86 -13.21
N TYR A 655 -37.40 -11.33 -12.31
CA TYR A 655 -37.70 -11.28 -10.88
C TYR A 655 -37.15 -9.99 -10.24
N PRO A 656 -37.72 -9.52 -9.12
CA PRO A 656 -37.17 -8.40 -8.36
C PRO A 656 -35.76 -8.72 -7.86
N ALA A 657 -34.80 -7.84 -8.13
CA ALA A 657 -33.40 -8.04 -7.77
C ALA A 657 -32.95 -7.18 -6.59
N GLN A 658 -33.50 -5.97 -6.47
CA GLN A 658 -33.12 -5.02 -5.43
C GLN A 658 -34.26 -4.04 -5.16
N SER A 659 -34.46 -3.67 -3.89
CA SER A 659 -35.28 -2.52 -3.52
C SER A 659 -34.48 -1.24 -3.57
N GLY A 660 -35.05 -0.19 -4.18
CA GLY A 660 -34.42 1.13 -4.24
C GLY A 660 -34.65 1.97 -3.00
N ASN A 661 -33.78 2.99 -2.86
CA ASN A 661 -33.91 4.06 -1.89
C ASN A 661 -33.54 5.39 -2.59
N PRO A 662 -34.51 6.13 -3.15
CA PRO A 662 -34.26 7.40 -3.82
C PRO A 662 -33.66 8.47 -2.90
N ASP A 663 -33.86 8.34 -1.59
CA ASP A 663 -33.40 9.28 -0.56
C ASP A 663 -31.94 9.03 -0.15
N LEU A 664 -31.30 7.99 -0.70
CA LEU A 664 -29.91 7.66 -0.42
C LEU A 664 -28.97 8.82 -0.77
N SER A 665 -28.13 9.19 0.18
CA SER A 665 -27.22 10.34 0.18
C SER A 665 -25.86 9.97 0.77
N TRP A 666 -24.99 10.96 0.93
CA TRP A 666 -23.61 10.80 1.39
C TRP A 666 -23.51 10.42 2.86
N GLU A 667 -22.62 9.48 3.17
CA GLU A 667 -22.12 9.30 4.55
C GLU A 667 -21.18 10.47 4.88
N LYS A 668 -21.38 11.11 6.04
CA LYS A 668 -20.65 12.32 6.42
C LYS A 668 -19.75 12.05 7.61
N THR A 669 -18.51 12.51 7.49
CA THR A 669 -17.53 12.45 8.57
C THR A 669 -17.13 13.86 9.00
N TRP A 670 -17.23 14.15 10.29
CA TRP A 670 -16.66 15.34 10.91
C TRP A 670 -15.35 14.97 11.62
N THR A 671 -14.25 15.62 11.25
CA THR A 671 -12.94 15.40 11.87
C THR A 671 -12.42 16.68 12.52
N THR A 672 -11.89 16.57 13.73
CA THR A 672 -11.14 17.62 14.42
C THR A 672 -9.78 17.07 14.84
N ASN A 673 -8.70 17.82 14.60
CA ASN A 673 -7.33 17.41 14.86
C ASN A 673 -6.55 18.53 15.57
N LEU A 674 -5.79 18.17 16.61
CA LEU A 674 -4.85 19.04 17.30
C LEU A 674 -3.46 18.43 17.20
N ALA A 675 -2.49 19.16 16.63
CA ALA A 675 -1.13 18.69 16.42
C ALA A 675 -0.12 19.62 17.10
N LEU A 676 0.88 19.01 17.75
CA LEU A 676 2.00 19.67 18.38
C LEU A 676 3.30 19.12 17.79
N HIS A 677 4.10 20.01 17.20
CA HIS A 677 5.39 19.69 16.59
C HIS A 677 6.52 20.34 17.38
N LEU A 678 7.44 19.53 17.90
CA LEU A 678 8.56 19.98 18.71
C LEU A 678 9.88 19.46 18.12
N GLY A 679 10.88 20.34 18.03
CA GLY A 679 12.23 19.99 17.62
C GLY A 679 13.24 20.40 18.68
N PHE A 680 14.18 19.53 19.01
CA PHE A 680 15.19 19.74 20.05
C PHE A 680 16.61 19.55 19.51
N TRP A 681 17.50 20.51 19.79
CA TRP A 681 18.92 20.55 19.42
C TRP A 681 19.25 20.23 17.95
N ASN A 682 18.28 20.37 17.05
CA ASN A 682 18.36 19.95 15.64
C ASN A 682 18.74 18.46 15.47
N ARG A 683 18.30 17.62 16.42
CA ARG A 683 18.57 16.19 16.47
C ARG A 683 17.33 15.36 16.73
N ILE A 684 16.41 15.84 17.55
CA ILE A 684 15.20 15.09 17.94
C ILE A 684 13.97 15.87 17.48
N ASN A 685 13.08 15.21 16.75
CA ASN A 685 11.76 15.72 16.40
C ASN A 685 10.71 14.85 17.07
N LEU A 686 9.72 15.50 17.70
CA LEU A 686 8.56 14.90 18.34
C LEU A 686 7.32 15.51 17.74
N ASP A 687 6.48 14.66 17.15
CA ASP A 687 5.17 15.03 16.64
C ASP A 687 4.10 14.30 17.46
N VAL A 688 3.16 15.05 18.03
CA VAL A 688 2.03 14.51 18.80
C VAL A 688 0.74 15.02 18.21
N GLU A 689 -0.19 14.13 17.89
CA GLU A 689 -1.50 14.48 17.35
C GLU A 689 -2.63 13.83 18.14
N LEU A 690 -3.70 14.58 18.33
CA LEU A 690 -4.96 14.14 18.94
C LEU A 690 -6.09 14.36 17.94
N TYR A 691 -6.92 13.35 17.72
CA TYR A 691 -8.03 13.46 16.79
C TYR A 691 -9.35 12.93 17.37
N ASN A 692 -10.44 13.54 16.89
CA ASN A 692 -11.80 13.07 17.08
C ASN A 692 -12.50 13.08 15.72
N LYS A 693 -12.95 11.91 15.29
CA LYS A 693 -13.62 11.67 14.02
C LYS A 693 -14.99 11.06 14.29
N LYS A 694 -16.06 11.73 13.84
CA LYS A 694 -17.45 11.27 14.00
C LYS A 694 -18.06 11.07 12.63
N THR A 695 -18.53 9.86 12.35
CA THR A 695 -19.32 9.54 11.16
C THR A 695 -20.80 9.56 11.51
N THR A 696 -21.62 10.17 10.65
CA THR A 696 -23.09 10.23 10.73
C THR A 696 -23.68 9.97 9.36
N ASP A 697 -25.00 9.73 9.29
CA ASP A 697 -25.71 9.38 8.05
C ASP A 697 -25.05 8.18 7.35
N MET A 698 -24.56 7.23 8.16
CA MET A 698 -23.73 6.13 7.67
C MET A 698 -24.44 5.33 6.59
N LEU A 699 -23.70 4.95 5.55
CA LEU A 699 -24.23 4.10 4.49
C LEU A 699 -24.20 2.66 5.01
N MET A 700 -25.37 2.17 5.44
CA MET A 700 -25.52 0.86 6.07
C MET A 700 -26.40 -0.05 5.20
N ASP A 701 -26.01 -1.32 5.07
CA ASP A 701 -26.88 -2.34 4.51
C ASP A 701 -27.78 -2.88 5.62
N VAL A 702 -29.00 -2.35 5.69
CA VAL A 702 -29.95 -2.61 6.77
C VAL A 702 -30.70 -3.91 6.47
N PRO A 703 -30.66 -4.92 7.36
CA PRO A 703 -31.42 -6.13 7.17
C PRO A 703 -32.93 -5.84 7.17
N GLN A 704 -33.65 -6.51 6.28
CA GLN A 704 -35.10 -6.45 6.18
C GLN A 704 -35.69 -7.86 6.11
N SER A 705 -36.95 -8.00 6.52
CA SER A 705 -37.64 -9.29 6.38
C SER A 705 -37.69 -9.70 4.91
N TYR A 706 -37.29 -10.93 4.60
CA TYR A 706 -37.41 -11.51 3.26
C TYR A 706 -38.84 -11.45 2.71
N ALA A 707 -39.85 -11.38 3.58
CA ALA A 707 -41.25 -11.22 3.17
C ALA A 707 -41.59 -9.86 2.55
N VAL A 708 -40.73 -8.84 2.72
CA VAL A 708 -40.97 -7.48 2.18
C VAL A 708 -40.69 -7.45 0.68
N ASN A 709 -39.56 -8.02 0.23
CA ASN A 709 -39.07 -7.85 -1.14
C ASN A 709 -38.17 -8.99 -1.66
N GLY A 710 -37.94 -10.04 -0.86
CA GLY A 710 -37.04 -11.14 -1.22
C GLY A 710 -35.54 -10.84 -1.18
N SER A 711 -35.09 -9.59 -0.98
CA SER A 711 -33.66 -9.23 -0.98
C SER A 711 -32.98 -9.40 0.39
N GLY A 712 -33.75 -9.37 1.48
CA GLY A 712 -33.22 -9.56 2.85
C GLY A 712 -32.45 -8.37 3.43
N SER A 713 -32.14 -7.36 2.62
CA SER A 713 -31.54 -6.09 3.07
C SER A 713 -31.83 -4.94 2.11
N ARG A 714 -31.56 -3.70 2.54
CA ARG A 714 -31.54 -2.50 1.71
C ARG A 714 -30.51 -1.49 2.22
N TRP A 715 -29.96 -0.68 1.32
CA TRP A 715 -29.09 0.45 1.68
C TRP A 715 -29.89 1.62 2.26
N ASP A 716 -29.40 2.16 3.37
CA ASP A 716 -29.97 3.35 4.01
C ASP A 716 -28.90 4.25 4.63
N ASN A 717 -29.21 5.53 4.83
CA ASN A 717 -28.36 6.48 5.55
C ASN A 717 -28.72 6.51 7.02
N ILE A 718 -28.17 5.58 7.80
CA ILE A 718 -28.50 5.43 9.21
C ILE A 718 -27.33 4.89 10.03
N GLY A 719 -27.26 5.35 11.27
CA GLY A 719 -26.21 5.00 12.20
C GLY A 719 -25.13 6.07 12.32
N ALA A 720 -24.37 5.98 13.40
CA ALA A 720 -23.30 6.90 13.71
C ALA A 720 -22.20 6.20 14.52
N MET A 721 -20.96 6.62 14.30
CA MET A 721 -19.80 6.09 15.03
C MET A 721 -18.74 7.16 15.29
N VAL A 722 -17.85 6.87 16.23
CA VAL A 722 -16.75 7.76 16.61
C VAL A 722 -15.43 6.98 16.69
N ASN A 723 -14.38 7.55 16.10
CA ASN A 723 -12.99 7.18 16.31
C ASN A 723 -12.26 8.32 17.03
N ARG A 724 -11.58 8.00 18.12
CA ARG A 724 -10.77 8.96 18.90
C ARG A 724 -9.42 8.35 19.21
N GLY A 725 -8.37 9.12 19.02
CA GLY A 725 -7.04 8.57 19.19
C GLY A 725 -5.94 9.60 19.39
N VAL A 726 -4.77 9.06 19.67
CA VAL A 726 -3.51 9.77 19.78
C VAL A 726 -2.48 9.12 18.87
N GLU A 727 -1.67 9.94 18.22
CA GLU A 727 -0.58 9.54 17.35
C GLU A 727 0.70 10.24 17.82
N VAL A 728 1.79 9.49 17.93
CA VAL A 728 3.09 10.03 18.33
C VAL A 728 4.15 9.53 17.38
N MET A 729 5.03 10.43 16.93
CA MET A 729 6.21 10.10 16.15
C MET A 729 7.43 10.77 16.77
N VAL A 730 8.51 10.00 16.91
CA VAL A 730 9.80 10.45 17.40
C VAL A 730 10.86 10.06 16.37
N ASN A 731 11.66 11.02 15.95
CA ASN A 731 12.83 10.78 15.10
C ASN A 731 14.04 11.47 15.70
N GLY A 732 15.15 10.76 15.84
CA GLY A 732 16.31 11.21 16.58
C GLY A 732 17.64 10.80 15.94
N ASP A 733 18.50 11.77 15.64
CA ASP A 733 19.93 11.53 15.38
C ASP A 733 20.66 11.40 16.72
N VAL A 734 20.81 10.17 17.21
CA VAL A 734 21.50 9.88 18.47
C VAL A 734 22.96 10.28 18.40
N ILE A 735 23.63 9.88 17.30
CA ILE A 735 25.01 10.25 17.00
C ILE A 735 25.06 10.79 15.58
N ARG A 736 25.68 11.95 15.40
CA ARG A 736 25.95 12.55 14.08
C ARG A 736 27.35 13.12 14.08
N THR A 737 28.27 12.39 13.45
CA THR A 737 29.67 12.79 13.21
C THR A 737 29.96 12.70 11.71
N LYS A 738 31.15 13.12 11.29
CA LYS A 738 31.57 13.09 9.87
C LYS A 738 31.55 11.68 9.27
N ASP A 739 32.05 10.69 10.02
CA ASP A 739 32.24 9.32 9.53
C ASP A 739 31.19 8.33 10.05
N PHE A 740 30.44 8.72 11.08
CA PHE A 740 29.49 7.86 11.78
C PHE A 740 28.18 8.59 12.09
N SER A 741 27.07 8.01 11.67
CA SER A 741 25.72 8.45 12.04
C SER A 741 24.89 7.30 12.57
N TRP A 742 24.09 7.58 13.59
CA TRP A 742 23.11 6.65 14.15
C TRP A 742 21.79 7.38 14.36
N ASN A 743 20.79 6.96 13.59
CA ASN A 743 19.43 7.47 13.63
C ASN A 743 18.49 6.42 14.24
N LEU A 744 17.55 6.89 15.06
CA LEU A 744 16.44 6.13 15.60
C LEU A 744 15.12 6.80 15.20
N SER A 745 14.14 5.98 14.84
CA SER A 745 12.77 6.42 14.60
C SER A 745 11.80 5.49 15.33
N ALA A 746 10.74 6.05 15.90
CA ALA A 746 9.68 5.31 16.54
C ALA A 746 8.36 6.05 16.31
N ASN A 747 7.29 5.28 16.10
CA ASN A 747 5.94 5.80 16.06
C ASN A 747 5.00 4.84 16.76
N PHE A 748 3.94 5.38 17.34
CA PHE A 748 2.81 4.59 17.79
C PHE A 748 1.51 5.38 17.61
N SER A 749 0.41 4.64 17.53
CA SER A 749 -0.93 5.20 17.51
C SER A 749 -1.88 4.35 18.33
N TYR A 750 -2.82 5.03 18.99
CA TYR A 750 -3.95 4.43 19.67
C TYR A 750 -5.24 4.94 19.05
N ASN A 751 -6.17 4.04 18.71
CA ASN A 751 -7.51 4.40 18.26
C ASN A 751 -8.57 3.68 19.07
N LYS A 752 -9.56 4.43 19.56
CA LYS A 752 -10.75 3.89 20.21
C LYS A 752 -11.96 4.10 19.32
N ASN A 753 -12.57 2.98 18.92
CA ASN A 753 -13.78 2.92 18.13
C ASN A 753 -15.03 2.80 19.02
N LYS A 754 -16.12 3.46 18.64
CA LYS A 754 -17.40 3.37 19.35
C LYS A 754 -18.59 3.60 18.41
N ILE A 755 -19.55 2.67 18.39
CA ILE A 755 -20.87 2.87 17.78
C ILE A 755 -21.69 3.78 18.69
N THR A 756 -22.31 4.82 18.11
CA THR A 756 -23.16 5.77 18.84
C THR A 756 -24.64 5.67 18.47
N GLU A 757 -24.96 5.10 17.32
CA GLU A 757 -26.34 4.94 16.84
C GLU A 757 -26.40 3.79 15.81
N LEU A 758 -27.51 3.04 15.79
CA LEU A 758 -27.82 2.00 14.80
C LEU A 758 -29.19 2.24 14.16
N TYR A 759 -29.54 1.42 13.18
CA TYR A 759 -30.78 1.52 12.42
C TYR A 759 -32.04 1.32 13.28
N ASN A 760 -33.16 1.94 12.88
CA ASN A 760 -34.47 1.81 13.52
C ASN A 760 -34.48 2.03 15.06
N GLY A 761 -33.47 2.72 15.61
CA GLY A 761 -33.32 2.92 17.05
C GLY A 761 -33.03 1.64 17.83
N VAL A 762 -32.55 0.56 17.18
CA VAL A 762 -32.09 -0.62 17.91
C VAL A 762 -30.78 -0.32 18.63
N ASP A 763 -30.60 -0.86 19.83
CA ASP A 763 -29.33 -0.72 20.57
C ASP A 763 -28.33 -1.82 20.24
N GLU A 764 -28.77 -2.91 19.62
CA GLU A 764 -27.92 -4.04 19.27
C GLU A 764 -28.36 -4.79 18.01
N TYR A 765 -27.38 -5.37 17.31
CA TYR A 765 -27.59 -6.20 16.13
C TYR A 765 -26.49 -7.28 16.03
N GLU A 766 -26.88 -8.56 16.11
CA GLU A 766 -25.95 -9.67 15.92
C GLU A 766 -25.73 -9.94 14.43
N ILE A 767 -24.47 -10.04 14.03
CA ILE A 767 -24.11 -10.28 12.64
C ILE A 767 -23.99 -11.80 12.45
N ALA A 768 -24.96 -12.36 11.73
CA ALA A 768 -25.04 -13.80 11.48
C ALA A 768 -23.70 -14.37 10.94
N SER A 769 -23.30 -15.52 11.47
CA SER A 769 -22.11 -16.28 11.02
C SER A 769 -20.76 -15.57 11.16
N THR A 770 -20.64 -14.51 11.96
CA THR A 770 -19.37 -13.79 12.14
C THR A 770 -18.84 -13.77 13.57
N ASN A 771 -19.60 -14.24 14.56
CA ASN A 771 -19.23 -14.12 15.98
C ASN A 771 -19.05 -12.66 16.43
N LEU A 772 -19.69 -11.70 15.75
CA LEU A 772 -19.66 -10.27 16.06
C LEU A 772 -21.08 -9.77 16.36
N LYS A 773 -21.16 -8.76 17.22
CA LYS A 773 -22.42 -8.07 17.52
C LYS A 773 -22.17 -6.57 17.62
N TYR A 774 -22.94 -5.79 16.87
CA TYR A 774 -22.99 -4.35 17.01
C TYR A 774 -23.80 -4.00 18.26
N VAL A 775 -23.24 -3.16 19.12
CA VAL A 775 -23.90 -2.66 20.32
C VAL A 775 -23.58 -1.18 20.48
N VAL A 776 -24.60 -0.34 20.64
CA VAL A 776 -24.43 1.08 20.93
C VAL A 776 -23.62 1.22 22.22
N GLY A 777 -22.53 1.98 22.15
CA GLY A 777 -21.61 2.11 23.27
C GLY A 777 -20.30 1.34 23.15
N ARG A 778 -20.23 0.35 22.25
CA ARG A 778 -19.10 -0.59 22.09
C ARG A 778 -18.39 -0.44 20.74
N SER A 779 -17.28 -1.16 20.58
CA SER A 779 -16.53 -1.18 19.31
C SER A 779 -17.34 -1.89 18.22
N SER A 780 -17.20 -1.47 16.97
CA SER A 780 -17.84 -2.13 15.82
C SER A 780 -17.23 -3.49 15.46
N THR A 781 -16.18 -3.91 16.17
CA THR A 781 -15.38 -5.11 15.83
C THR A 781 -15.22 -6.05 17.01
N GLU A 782 -16.07 -5.92 18.03
CA GLU A 782 -16.01 -6.70 19.26
C GLU A 782 -16.64 -8.09 19.10
N PHE A 783 -15.96 -9.13 19.58
CA PHE A 783 -16.48 -10.50 19.51
C PHE A 783 -17.61 -10.74 20.52
N TYR A 784 -18.63 -11.46 20.05
CA TYR A 784 -19.79 -11.93 20.80
C TYR A 784 -19.88 -13.45 20.71
N ILE A 785 -19.40 -14.14 21.74
CA ILE A 785 -19.23 -15.60 21.76
C ILE A 785 -19.46 -16.20 23.16
N ASN A 786 -19.66 -17.52 23.21
CA ASN A 786 -19.70 -18.28 24.46
C ASN A 786 -18.31 -18.36 25.09
N ARG A 787 -18.27 -18.26 26.42
CA ARG A 787 -17.03 -18.38 27.19
C ARG A 787 -16.79 -19.83 27.57
N TYR A 788 -15.67 -20.39 27.13
CA TYR A 788 -15.23 -21.72 27.52
C TYR A 788 -14.65 -21.70 28.95
N ALA A 789 -15.11 -22.62 29.79
CA ALA A 789 -14.69 -22.73 31.19
C ALA A 789 -13.60 -23.81 31.42
N GLY A 790 -13.36 -24.66 30.42
CA GLY A 790 -12.38 -25.75 30.50
C GLY A 790 -13.03 -27.10 30.32
N VAL A 791 -12.36 -28.13 30.83
CA VAL A 791 -12.83 -29.52 30.78
C VAL A 791 -13.17 -29.97 32.18
N ASN A 792 -14.26 -30.71 32.33
CA ASN A 792 -14.62 -31.34 33.60
C ASN A 792 -13.63 -32.47 33.92
N PRO A 793 -12.82 -32.37 35.00
CA PRO A 793 -11.81 -33.40 35.30
C PRO A 793 -12.41 -34.77 35.63
N ALA A 794 -13.67 -34.84 36.05
CA ALA A 794 -14.31 -36.09 36.44
C ALA A 794 -14.75 -36.95 35.24
N ASN A 795 -15.20 -36.32 34.15
CA ASN A 795 -15.80 -37.03 33.02
C ASN A 795 -15.30 -36.59 31.63
N GLY A 796 -14.45 -35.57 31.55
CA GLY A 796 -13.84 -35.11 30.31
C GLY A 796 -14.74 -34.27 29.40
N ASP A 797 -15.94 -33.89 29.83
CA ASP A 797 -16.85 -33.07 29.04
C ASP A 797 -16.40 -31.60 29.00
N ALA A 798 -16.75 -30.91 27.91
CA ALA A 798 -16.55 -29.47 27.78
C ALA A 798 -17.46 -28.71 28.76
N LEU A 799 -16.91 -27.67 29.37
CA LEU A 799 -17.62 -26.76 30.27
C LEU A 799 -17.62 -25.36 29.67
N TRP A 800 -18.75 -24.66 29.82
CA TRP A 800 -18.91 -23.26 29.45
C TRP A 800 -19.42 -22.45 30.63
N TYR A 801 -19.27 -21.13 30.54
CA TYR A 801 -19.96 -20.21 31.42
C TYR A 801 -21.30 -19.81 30.82
N THR A 802 -22.34 -19.81 31.64
CA THR A 802 -23.60 -19.12 31.33
C THR A 802 -23.36 -17.62 31.18
N LYS A 803 -24.35 -16.88 30.69
CA LYS A 803 -24.28 -15.41 30.61
C LYS A 803 -23.90 -14.78 31.97
N ASP A 804 -24.43 -15.32 33.07
CA ASP A 804 -24.23 -14.82 34.44
C ASP A 804 -22.90 -15.28 35.06
N GLY A 805 -22.19 -16.22 34.44
CA GLY A 805 -20.88 -16.69 34.89
C GLY A 805 -20.90 -18.01 35.67
N GLU A 806 -22.05 -18.69 35.72
CA GLU A 806 -22.16 -20.04 36.30
C GLU A 806 -21.63 -21.10 35.32
N ILE A 807 -21.10 -22.21 35.82
CA ILE A 807 -20.59 -23.29 34.98
C ILE A 807 -21.74 -24.17 34.48
N THR A 808 -21.74 -24.50 33.19
CA THR A 808 -22.70 -25.39 32.53
C THR A 808 -21.99 -26.34 31.57
N THR A 809 -22.56 -27.53 31.36
CA THR A 809 -22.16 -28.49 30.32
C THR A 809 -22.94 -28.32 29.02
N GLU A 810 -23.87 -27.36 28.97
CA GLU A 810 -24.70 -27.10 27.79
C GLU A 810 -24.19 -25.87 27.04
N PHE A 811 -23.91 -26.03 25.75
CA PHE A 811 -23.63 -24.93 24.85
C PHE A 811 -24.94 -24.29 24.37
N ARG A 812 -25.21 -23.05 24.80
CA ARG A 812 -26.44 -22.32 24.46
C ARG A 812 -26.11 -20.97 23.84
N ASP A 813 -26.78 -20.63 22.75
CA ASP A 813 -26.60 -19.36 22.07
C ASP A 813 -26.93 -18.14 22.97
N SER A 814 -27.92 -18.31 23.86
CA SER A 814 -28.32 -17.30 24.85
C SER A 814 -27.23 -16.93 25.87
N ASP A 815 -26.19 -17.77 26.00
CA ASP A 815 -25.07 -17.57 26.94
C ASP A 815 -23.88 -16.81 26.33
N LYS A 816 -23.96 -16.40 25.05
CA LYS A 816 -22.95 -15.54 24.41
C LYS A 816 -22.85 -14.19 25.13
N VAL A 817 -21.62 -13.66 25.20
CA VAL A 817 -21.33 -12.35 25.80
C VAL A 817 -20.38 -11.53 24.95
N MET A 818 -20.48 -10.21 25.08
CA MET A 818 -19.52 -9.27 24.52
C MET A 818 -18.18 -9.44 25.27
N THR A 819 -17.13 -9.83 24.55
CA THR A 819 -15.86 -10.26 25.16
C THR A 819 -14.91 -9.12 25.53
N GLY A 820 -15.15 -7.90 25.03
CA GLY A 820 -14.18 -6.80 25.08
C GLY A 820 -12.99 -6.95 24.13
N LYS A 821 -12.92 -8.03 23.34
CA LYS A 821 -11.82 -8.34 22.42
C LYS A 821 -12.22 -7.99 20.99
N SER A 822 -11.28 -7.47 20.20
CA SER A 822 -11.52 -6.98 18.84
C SER A 822 -10.47 -7.49 17.84
N PHE A 823 -10.90 -7.73 16.60
CA PHE A 823 -10.00 -8.11 15.51
C PHE A 823 -9.27 -6.94 14.84
N VAL A 824 -9.70 -5.72 15.14
CA VAL A 824 -8.96 -4.49 14.85
C VAL A 824 -8.16 -4.11 16.10
N ALA A 825 -6.85 -3.98 15.93
CA ALA A 825 -5.93 -3.61 17.01
C ALA A 825 -6.14 -2.14 17.40
N PRO A 826 -6.39 -1.82 18.67
CA PRO A 826 -6.44 -0.44 19.13
C PRO A 826 -5.04 0.19 19.20
N TRP A 827 -3.99 -0.61 19.37
CA TRP A 827 -2.59 -0.17 19.43
C TRP A 827 -1.78 -0.70 18.26
N GLN A 828 -1.01 0.19 17.65
CA GLN A 828 -0.07 -0.16 16.58
C GLN A 828 1.10 0.81 16.53
N GLY A 829 2.19 0.39 15.91
CA GLY A 829 3.32 1.26 15.66
C GLY A 829 4.47 0.58 14.95
N GLY A 830 5.56 1.30 14.84
CA GLY A 830 6.81 0.81 14.28
C GLY A 830 7.99 1.54 14.86
N PHE A 831 9.16 0.92 14.79
CA PHE A 831 10.40 1.57 15.15
C PHE A 831 11.52 1.05 14.28
N GLY A 832 12.52 1.89 14.03
CA GLY A 832 13.63 1.56 13.16
C GLY A 832 14.92 2.25 13.59
N THR A 833 16.03 1.68 13.14
CA THR A 833 17.36 2.20 13.39
C THR A 833 18.15 2.19 12.10
N THR A 834 19.01 3.19 11.90
CA THR A 834 19.97 3.22 10.80
C THR A 834 21.33 3.65 11.33
N LEU A 835 22.32 2.79 11.15
CA LEU A 835 23.70 3.02 11.56
C LEU A 835 24.57 3.07 10.32
N THR A 836 25.21 4.21 10.07
CA THR A 836 26.13 4.39 8.94
C THR A 836 27.53 4.65 9.44
N TRP A 837 28.51 3.93 8.88
CA TRP A 837 29.92 4.09 9.19
C TRP A 837 30.76 3.93 7.91
N LYS A 838 31.43 5.01 7.48
CA LYS A 838 32.36 5.02 6.32
C LYS A 838 31.86 4.26 5.08
N GLY A 839 30.59 4.47 4.73
CA GLY A 839 29.95 3.83 3.56
C GLY A 839 29.23 2.51 3.86
N ILE A 840 29.53 1.84 4.98
CA ILE A 840 28.74 0.71 5.49
C ILE A 840 27.48 1.26 6.15
N SER A 841 26.31 0.70 5.85
CA SER A 841 25.05 1.07 6.50
C SER A 841 24.27 -0.16 6.90
N LEU A 842 23.84 -0.21 8.16
CA LEU A 842 22.94 -1.21 8.73
C LEU A 842 21.61 -0.54 9.06
N ALA A 843 20.53 -0.98 8.42
CA ALA A 843 19.18 -0.50 8.67
C ALA A 843 18.29 -1.64 9.15
N ALA A 844 17.52 -1.42 10.22
CA ALA A 844 16.54 -2.37 10.73
C ALA A 844 15.20 -1.66 10.97
N GLN A 845 14.11 -2.31 10.57
CA GLN A 845 12.75 -1.80 10.73
C GLN A 845 11.84 -2.86 11.36
N PHE A 846 11.16 -2.46 12.41
CA PHE A 846 10.17 -3.25 13.13
C PHE A 846 8.77 -2.65 12.97
N SER A 847 7.77 -3.52 12.96
CA SER A 847 6.35 -3.18 13.02
C SER A 847 5.68 -4.04 14.09
N TRP A 848 4.72 -3.46 14.81
CA TRP A 848 3.99 -4.17 15.85
C TRP A 848 2.52 -3.73 15.94
N VAL A 849 1.68 -4.66 16.38
CA VAL A 849 0.28 -4.43 16.74
C VAL A 849 0.00 -5.13 18.06
N ALA A 850 -0.84 -4.53 18.91
CA ALA A 850 -1.15 -5.07 20.22
C ALA A 850 -2.65 -5.00 20.54
N ASP A 851 -3.09 -5.95 21.38
CA ASP A 851 -4.48 -6.17 21.76
C ASP A 851 -5.38 -6.48 20.55
N ARG A 852 -4.85 -7.33 19.66
CA ARG A 852 -5.55 -7.82 18.49
C ARG A 852 -5.97 -9.26 18.71
N TRP A 853 -7.23 -9.59 18.44
CA TRP A 853 -7.77 -10.92 18.67
C TRP A 853 -8.38 -11.51 17.39
N VAL A 854 -8.18 -12.79 17.15
CA VAL A 854 -8.71 -13.46 15.95
C VAL A 854 -9.30 -14.80 16.35
N PHE A 855 -10.42 -15.17 15.73
CA PHE A 855 -10.95 -16.51 15.83
C PHE A 855 -10.13 -17.45 14.94
N ASN A 856 -9.37 -18.38 15.53
CA ASN A 856 -8.51 -19.32 14.81
C ASN A 856 -9.31 -20.54 14.34
N ASN A 857 -9.83 -20.47 13.10
CA ASN A 857 -10.65 -21.55 12.56
C ASN A 857 -9.82 -22.77 12.13
N ASP A 858 -8.54 -22.58 11.81
CA ASP A 858 -7.63 -23.71 11.54
C ASP A 858 -7.54 -24.61 12.77
N ARG A 859 -7.39 -24.01 13.97
CA ARG A 859 -7.37 -24.76 15.22
C ARG A 859 -8.70 -25.46 15.54
N TYR A 860 -9.83 -24.87 15.17
CA TYR A 860 -11.15 -25.51 15.30
C TYR A 860 -11.23 -26.82 14.50
N LEU A 861 -10.65 -26.85 13.30
CA LEU A 861 -10.60 -28.03 12.45
C LEU A 861 -9.55 -29.05 12.92
N ASP A 862 -8.33 -28.56 13.21
CA ASP A 862 -7.20 -29.38 13.66
C ASP A 862 -7.49 -30.05 15.02
N GLU A 863 -8.26 -29.39 15.89
CA GLU A 863 -8.74 -29.90 17.19
C GLU A 863 -10.18 -30.43 17.10
N GLY A 864 -10.56 -30.98 15.93
CA GLY A 864 -11.93 -31.45 15.62
C GLY A 864 -12.51 -32.52 16.54
N ASN A 865 -11.64 -33.26 17.26
CA ASN A 865 -11.99 -34.16 18.37
C ASN A 865 -13.18 -35.12 18.13
N GLY A 866 -13.33 -35.60 16.88
CA GLY A 866 -14.41 -36.52 16.44
C GLY A 866 -15.17 -36.07 15.18
N LEU A 867 -15.11 -34.79 14.79
CA LEU A 867 -15.80 -34.29 13.57
C LEU A 867 -15.04 -34.54 12.25
N PHE A 868 -13.72 -34.64 12.32
CA PHE A 868 -12.81 -34.64 11.17
C PHE A 868 -11.81 -35.80 11.22
N GLU A 869 -12.27 -36.96 11.68
CA GLU A 869 -11.43 -38.13 11.96
C GLU A 869 -10.74 -38.72 10.73
N THR A 870 -11.22 -38.40 9.53
CA THR A 870 -10.61 -38.83 8.25
C THR A 870 -9.43 -37.96 7.83
N TYR A 871 -9.20 -36.85 8.52
CA TYR A 871 -8.10 -35.93 8.28
C TYR A 871 -7.00 -36.08 9.34
N ASN A 872 -5.86 -35.46 9.08
CA ASN A 872 -4.85 -35.28 10.12
C ASN A 872 -5.36 -34.32 11.19
N GLN A 873 -4.76 -34.39 12.38
CA GLN A 873 -5.19 -33.61 13.53
C GLN A 873 -4.01 -33.08 14.33
N SER A 874 -4.29 -32.10 15.19
CA SER A 874 -3.28 -31.52 16.03
C SER A 874 -2.68 -32.52 17.01
N ARG A 875 -1.37 -32.46 17.22
CA ARG A 875 -0.64 -33.24 18.23
C ARG A 875 -1.24 -33.09 19.63
N ARG A 876 -1.89 -31.96 19.91
CA ARG A 876 -2.55 -31.72 21.20
C ARG A 876 -3.69 -32.69 21.48
N LEU A 877 -4.39 -33.19 20.45
CA LEU A 877 -5.39 -34.24 20.67
C LEU A 877 -4.75 -35.55 21.14
N LEU A 878 -3.50 -35.84 20.77
CA LEU A 878 -2.79 -37.02 21.29
C LEU A 878 -2.28 -36.82 22.71
N TYR A 879 -1.63 -35.69 22.99
CA TYR A 879 -0.89 -35.48 24.23
C TYR A 879 -1.66 -34.73 25.32
N ASP A 880 -2.48 -33.76 24.94
CA ASP A 880 -3.10 -32.83 25.88
C ASP A 880 -4.56 -33.18 26.17
N ARG A 881 -5.24 -34.01 25.36
CA ARG A 881 -6.67 -34.34 25.61
C ARG A 881 -6.89 -35.04 26.95
N TRP A 882 -8.08 -34.87 27.52
CA TRP A 882 -8.50 -35.61 28.69
C TRP A 882 -8.60 -37.11 28.34
N LYS A 883 -7.96 -37.98 29.12
CA LYS A 883 -7.96 -39.44 28.89
C LYS A 883 -8.61 -40.21 30.03
N LYS A 884 -8.49 -39.73 31.26
CA LYS A 884 -9.04 -40.41 32.45
C LYS A 884 -9.48 -39.44 33.54
N PRO A 885 -10.37 -39.88 34.47
CA PRO A 885 -10.77 -39.07 35.62
C PRO A 885 -9.58 -38.55 36.43
N GLY A 886 -9.58 -37.25 36.69
CA GLY A 886 -8.51 -36.51 37.39
C GLY A 886 -7.54 -35.76 36.49
N ASP A 887 -7.56 -35.98 35.16
CA ASP A 887 -6.74 -35.20 34.23
C ASP A 887 -7.22 -33.74 34.19
N VAL A 888 -6.27 -32.79 34.25
CA VAL A 888 -6.54 -31.34 34.18
C VAL A 888 -5.98 -30.81 32.87
N THR A 889 -6.86 -30.45 31.94
CA THR A 889 -6.52 -29.99 30.59
C THR A 889 -7.61 -29.07 30.02
N ASP A 890 -7.31 -28.41 28.91
CA ASP A 890 -8.23 -27.58 28.13
C ASP A 890 -8.86 -28.32 26.92
N ILE A 891 -8.40 -29.53 26.59
CA ILE A 891 -8.94 -30.35 25.50
C ILE A 891 -9.86 -31.45 26.04
N PRO A 892 -11.16 -31.47 25.68
CA PRO A 892 -12.11 -32.48 26.14
C PRO A 892 -11.72 -33.90 25.74
N ARG A 893 -12.38 -34.89 26.34
CA ARG A 893 -12.25 -36.29 25.91
C ARG A 893 -12.64 -36.44 24.45
N TYR A 894 -12.12 -37.49 23.81
CA TYR A 894 -12.50 -37.83 22.43
C TYR A 894 -14.01 -38.03 22.27
N GLY A 895 -14.55 -37.58 21.14
CA GLY A 895 -15.97 -37.64 20.80
C GLY A 895 -16.80 -36.45 21.32
N VAL A 896 -16.19 -35.54 22.10
CA VAL A 896 -16.83 -34.26 22.44
C VAL A 896 -16.51 -33.25 21.34
N THR A 897 -17.52 -32.98 20.53
CA THR A 897 -17.44 -32.05 19.40
C THR A 897 -17.07 -30.62 19.85
N PRO A 898 -16.04 -29.98 19.25
CA PRO A 898 -15.73 -28.59 19.51
C PRO A 898 -16.87 -27.67 19.10
N GLN A 899 -17.08 -26.59 19.86
CA GLN A 899 -18.01 -25.51 19.53
C GLN A 899 -17.25 -24.23 19.19
N MET A 900 -17.86 -23.31 18.44
CA MET A 900 -17.27 -22.00 18.16
C MET A 900 -17.34 -21.08 19.39
N ASP A 901 -16.44 -21.31 20.34
CA ASP A 901 -16.36 -20.61 21.62
C ASP A 901 -15.02 -19.90 21.82
N SER A 902 -14.84 -19.29 23.00
CA SER A 902 -13.65 -18.50 23.32
C SER A 902 -12.33 -19.29 23.38
N ARG A 903 -12.34 -20.62 23.30
CA ARG A 903 -11.12 -21.45 23.24
C ARG A 903 -10.31 -21.21 21.96
N PHE A 904 -10.99 -20.83 20.88
CA PHE A 904 -10.39 -20.54 19.58
C PHE A 904 -10.18 -19.05 19.34
N LEU A 905 -10.55 -18.19 20.29
CA LEU A 905 -10.29 -16.75 20.22
C LEU A 905 -8.89 -16.43 20.77
N GLU A 906 -7.94 -16.17 19.87
CA GLU A 906 -6.52 -16.04 20.19
C GLU A 906 -5.99 -14.61 20.09
N ASP A 907 -4.97 -14.31 20.89
CA ASP A 907 -4.21 -13.07 20.83
C ASP A 907 -3.27 -13.08 19.62
N ALA A 908 -3.65 -12.35 18.58
CA ALA A 908 -2.91 -12.14 17.35
C ALA A 908 -2.02 -10.90 17.39
N SER A 909 -1.69 -10.38 18.59
CA SER A 909 -0.68 -9.35 18.75
C SER A 909 0.70 -9.86 18.30
N PHE A 910 1.45 -9.03 17.59
CA PHE A 910 2.77 -9.41 17.11
C PHE A 910 3.76 -8.25 17.05
N LEU A 911 5.04 -8.60 17.09
CA LEU A 911 6.18 -7.74 16.73
C LEU A 911 6.97 -8.46 15.64
N ARG A 912 7.19 -7.79 14.50
CA ARG A 912 7.91 -8.37 13.35
C ARG A 912 9.09 -7.49 12.95
N LEU A 913 10.26 -8.10 12.74
CA LEU A 913 11.39 -7.50 12.03
C LEU A 913 11.06 -7.52 10.54
N LYS A 914 10.43 -6.45 10.07
CA LYS A 914 9.95 -6.32 8.69
C LYS A 914 11.13 -6.28 7.72
N ASN A 915 12.19 -5.57 8.06
CA ASN A 915 13.36 -5.45 7.20
C ASN A 915 14.67 -5.33 7.99
N LEU A 916 15.70 -6.03 7.53
CA LEU A 916 17.09 -5.88 7.96
C LEU A 916 17.97 -5.81 6.71
N MET A 917 18.68 -4.70 6.55
CA MET A 917 19.56 -4.47 5.39
C MET A 917 20.96 -4.09 5.86
N LEU A 918 21.95 -4.77 5.30
CA LEU A 918 23.35 -4.37 5.35
C LEU A 918 23.77 -3.93 3.95
N SER A 919 24.28 -2.72 3.81
CA SER A 919 24.72 -2.18 2.52
C SER A 919 26.09 -1.52 2.60
N TYR A 920 26.78 -1.45 1.48
CA TYR A 920 28.05 -0.77 1.34
C TYR A 920 28.04 0.12 0.10
N ASN A 921 28.17 1.42 0.34
CA ASN A 921 28.37 2.42 -0.69
C ASN A 921 29.87 2.59 -0.93
N PHE A 922 30.31 2.34 -2.17
CA PHE A 922 31.73 2.45 -2.50
C PHE A 922 32.20 3.91 -2.41
N PRO A 923 33.38 4.18 -1.82
CA PRO A 923 33.92 5.52 -1.72
C PRO A 923 34.05 6.19 -3.09
N GLN A 924 33.58 7.44 -3.18
CA GLN A 924 33.66 8.24 -4.40
C GLN A 924 35.10 8.39 -4.93
N ALA A 925 36.10 8.39 -4.05
CA ALA A 925 37.52 8.43 -4.44
C ALA A 925 37.96 7.21 -5.27
N LEU A 926 37.35 6.04 -5.07
CA LEU A 926 37.61 4.84 -5.87
C LEU A 926 36.87 4.88 -7.20
N LEU A 927 35.58 5.27 -7.17
CA LEU A 927 34.73 5.31 -8.35
C LEU A 927 35.20 6.37 -9.36
N LYS A 928 35.66 7.54 -8.90
CA LYS A 928 36.23 8.60 -9.76
C LYS A 928 37.38 8.11 -10.64
N LYS A 929 38.16 7.11 -10.20
CA LYS A 929 39.26 6.55 -11.01
C LYS A 929 38.76 5.83 -12.27
N THR A 930 37.50 5.40 -12.28
CA THR A 930 36.91 4.67 -13.41
C THR A 930 36.47 5.59 -14.56
N ASN A 931 36.25 6.89 -14.30
CA ASN A 931 35.65 7.86 -15.24
C ASN A 931 34.31 7.42 -15.88
N PHE A 932 33.68 6.37 -15.35
CA PHE A 932 32.50 5.74 -15.93
C PHE A 932 31.41 5.52 -14.87
N LEU A 933 31.78 5.09 -13.67
CA LEU A 933 30.83 4.85 -12.58
C LEU A 933 30.72 6.09 -11.68
N THR A 934 29.49 6.57 -11.47
CA THR A 934 29.18 7.66 -10.53
C THR A 934 28.70 7.15 -9.18
N HIS A 935 28.10 5.96 -9.15
CA HIS A 935 27.65 5.31 -7.92
C HIS A 935 27.76 3.79 -8.03
N LEU A 936 28.12 3.15 -6.93
CA LEU A 936 28.12 1.70 -6.79
C LEU A 936 27.73 1.37 -5.35
N ARG A 937 26.68 0.57 -5.21
CA ARG A 937 26.16 0.08 -3.93
C ARG A 937 25.88 -1.40 -4.03
N VAL A 938 26.35 -2.15 -3.04
CA VAL A 938 26.01 -3.56 -2.85
C VAL A 938 25.24 -3.70 -1.54
N PHE A 939 24.26 -4.58 -1.51
CA PHE A 939 23.48 -4.82 -0.30
C PHE A 939 23.02 -6.27 -0.17
N VAL A 940 22.89 -6.71 1.08
CA VAL A 940 22.26 -7.96 1.47
C VAL A 940 21.11 -7.60 2.40
N GLN A 941 20.01 -8.31 2.25
CA GLN A 941 18.78 -7.95 2.91
C GLN A 941 17.96 -9.18 3.28
N GLY A 942 17.36 -9.12 4.48
CA GLY A 942 16.38 -10.08 4.95
C GLY A 942 15.05 -9.40 5.30
N GLN A 943 13.95 -9.99 4.85
CA GLN A 943 12.59 -9.53 5.13
C GLN A 943 11.86 -10.54 6.01
N ASN A 944 11.03 -10.06 6.95
CA ASN A 944 10.23 -10.88 7.87
C ASN A 944 11.05 -11.96 8.60
N LEU A 945 12.30 -11.65 8.97
CA LEU A 945 13.23 -12.63 9.55
C LEU A 945 12.77 -13.17 10.91
N LEU A 946 12.13 -12.31 11.71
CA LEU A 946 11.69 -12.64 13.07
C LEU A 946 10.26 -12.13 13.29
N THR A 947 9.41 -12.99 13.85
CA THR A 947 8.06 -12.62 14.31
C THR A 947 7.85 -13.17 15.72
N PHE A 948 7.52 -12.28 16.65
CA PHE A 948 7.13 -12.63 18.02
C PHE A 948 5.61 -12.53 18.11
N THR A 949 4.95 -13.64 18.41
CA THR A 949 3.48 -13.73 18.55
C THR A 949 3.10 -14.88 19.47
N LYS A 950 1.94 -14.76 20.12
CA LYS A 950 1.29 -15.83 20.88
C LYS A 950 0.30 -16.64 20.03
N PHE A 951 -0.09 -16.10 18.87
CA PHE A 951 -0.97 -16.78 17.93
C PHE A 951 -0.38 -18.12 17.49
N SER A 952 -1.21 -19.17 17.46
CA SER A 952 -0.75 -20.51 17.14
C SER A 952 -0.82 -20.87 15.66
N GLY A 953 -1.47 -20.05 14.82
CA GLY A 953 -1.48 -20.23 13.36
C GLY A 953 -0.17 -19.79 12.69
N LEU A 954 -0.07 -20.05 11.38
CA LEU A 954 1.13 -19.77 10.58
C LEU A 954 1.50 -18.28 10.53
N ASP A 955 0.50 -17.38 10.49
CA ASP A 955 0.74 -15.94 10.42
C ASP A 955 -0.32 -15.12 11.21
N PRO A 956 0.08 -14.28 12.18
CA PRO A 956 -0.86 -13.42 12.91
C PRO A 956 -1.36 -12.19 12.13
N GLU A 957 -0.89 -11.94 10.90
CA GLU A 957 -1.18 -10.70 10.14
C GLU A 957 -2.46 -10.73 9.29
N GLY A 958 -3.25 -11.81 9.34
CA GLY A 958 -4.55 -11.88 8.66
C GLY A 958 -5.46 -10.70 8.97
N VAL A 959 -6.23 -10.20 8.00
CA VAL A 959 -7.06 -8.96 8.14
C VAL A 959 -8.49 -9.19 8.63
N SER A 960 -8.96 -10.44 8.62
CA SER A 960 -10.34 -10.81 8.98
C SER A 960 -10.50 -11.04 10.49
N ASN A 961 -11.75 -11.10 10.96
CA ASN A 961 -12.11 -11.57 12.30
C ASN A 961 -11.82 -13.07 12.51
N MET A 962 -11.76 -13.83 11.41
CA MET A 962 -11.51 -15.27 11.41
C MET A 962 -10.28 -15.61 10.56
N TYR A 963 -9.38 -16.42 11.12
CA TYR A 963 -8.23 -16.98 10.42
C TYR A 963 -8.62 -18.33 9.82
N GLN A 964 -8.56 -18.44 8.49
CA GLN A 964 -8.99 -19.64 7.75
C GLN A 964 -8.12 -19.89 6.53
N ALA A 965 -7.29 -20.93 6.54
CA ALA A 965 -6.46 -21.35 5.39
C ALA A 965 -5.79 -20.18 4.65
N GLN A 966 -5.28 -19.20 5.40
CA GLN A 966 -4.71 -17.98 4.83
C GLN A 966 -3.29 -18.24 4.35
N TYR A 967 -2.94 -17.64 3.21
CA TYR A 967 -1.59 -17.73 2.65
C TYR A 967 -0.62 -16.96 3.56
N PRO A 968 0.34 -17.63 4.20
CA PRO A 968 1.22 -17.02 5.19
C PRO A 968 2.27 -16.10 4.56
N SER A 969 2.73 -15.08 5.28
CA SER A 969 3.83 -14.23 4.84
C SER A 969 5.10 -15.02 4.57
N THR A 970 5.92 -14.50 3.65
CA THR A 970 7.23 -15.07 3.31
C THR A 970 8.36 -14.41 4.11
N ARG A 971 9.37 -15.20 4.46
CA ARG A 971 10.71 -14.73 4.82
C ARG A 971 11.55 -14.73 3.56
N GLN A 972 12.21 -13.61 3.28
CA GLN A 972 12.97 -13.43 2.05
C GLN A 972 14.43 -13.09 2.36
N PHE A 973 15.32 -13.63 1.55
CA PHE A 973 16.75 -13.30 1.55
C PHE A 973 17.13 -12.83 0.17
N THR A 974 17.69 -11.63 0.09
CA THR A 974 18.03 -11.01 -1.20
C THR A 974 19.43 -10.43 -1.17
N PHE A 975 20.08 -10.49 -2.32
CA PHE A 975 21.31 -9.77 -2.65
C PHE A 975 20.99 -8.78 -3.77
N GLY A 976 21.49 -7.57 -3.64
CA GLY A 976 21.26 -6.54 -4.64
C GLY A 976 22.49 -5.70 -4.96
N LEU A 977 22.45 -5.15 -6.17
CA LEU A 977 23.48 -4.32 -6.75
C LEU A 977 22.80 -3.11 -7.40
N GLU A 978 23.31 -1.92 -7.09
CA GLU A 978 22.93 -0.68 -7.73
C GLU A 978 24.17 -0.01 -8.31
N VAL A 979 24.08 0.37 -9.58
CA VAL A 979 25.14 1.01 -10.33
C VAL A 979 24.57 2.25 -11.01
N SER A 980 25.28 3.38 -10.91
CA SER A 980 24.96 4.57 -11.70
C SER A 980 26.14 5.01 -12.56
N PHE A 981 25.82 5.58 -13.72
CA PHE A 981 26.73 6.06 -14.75
C PHE A 981 26.58 7.56 -14.97
#